data_AF-A0A954LZK1-F1
#
_entry.id   AF-A0A954LZK1-F1
#
_cell.length_a   1.000
_cell.length_b   1.000
_cell.length_c   1.000
_cell.angle_alpha   90.00
_cell.angle_beta   90.00
_cell.angle_gamma   90.00
#
_symmetry.space_group_name_H-M   'P 1'
#
loop_
_entity.id
_entity.type
_entity.pdbx_description
1 polymer ?
#
loop_
_entity_poly.entity_id
_entity_poly.type
_entity_poly.pdbx_seq_one_letter_code
_entity_poly.pdbx_strand_id
1 'polypeptide(L)'
;MSRDYVTLRLRFVRLQQDAEQLTERLRLVEGEFRRTGRLDGEIEGQLSRLLHDWDTLEHTLSPGDPDMEASGHAGVSKLSRLEERLDCLQHRERAMLILQSVQAIQSTDGIDSPELRHVHREMQLLEDAIDDAESGPVINRLVEGTHPANALLSLIRDGDRLSDKEWAALQETVNDAYGSVISTAAVRGRLTLESTTADVVDIEPEDTPVEVLGGLVAEVADMGMASDEESSSRPVELVSTDGSNNDADETSESDLRLPAIHVEEFVPNDSVDEHGSDPVATQDESDARPLSLWETENVADQETTPFRVTNVDGDSTDESIFDMPDEQVETRGPALIKEKSIEWEELRAAADNSDVNDAGAANGTTRPGEGITALPKTYQVDGGSIQKSAHAALTDAALYRDRHLSELILHLAAENRLGLAAYVARGQEARGELQVPILPSWLLDAMALAPHVTFVRGRLAAMLEELLSHCHERVWHDLSDDWREGLGFFVRAATLRPSVVSPGTRAAAILRSFTLNADCMELYNYCSRIATFGERLQGLMPALFTQRASNLSREDHLRALQAEVSHWSEMLVERSIVYTPAKQLFLHANWSVKAGSAVRHSLHVRRWQKWQQTLRLSENLIKPVREGDSELVPEVKAEIRRLSTNLRDGTWTDSAGDADGDGPIRIPHPAMKNVLREAMAFAQRWVALHSSTADEADFFLPQAAEELRDEVLERHDAVISELEAARDRSESLVVEMGVTCLLRAVHQLREMVDPSGPVSPSEADPRHMLSAELLKIPGMRLDDRWEPPMDAVTTQERILRFLADPQPDWQTAYQVRCESGDRLATERLLELDVWDSNEQKDLLREVRDQYIQPTRSSLLAELAQFERRLQVIADKERRLDDQQELENRLRRLRESLASESPAVETMSTIEWCRRELAALRSGFRILQSDDSPGPFPGLPEVEHGLSDDRLEH
;
A
#
# COMPACT_ATOMS: atom_id res chain seq x y z
N MET A 1 -0.40 -42.02 -5.60
CA MET A 1 -1.49 -41.31 -6.32
C MET A 1 -1.88 -42.04 -7.60
N SER A 2 -3.16 -42.39 -7.76
CA SER A 2 -3.67 -42.98 -9.01
C SER A 2 -3.45 -42.04 -10.20
N ARG A 3 -3.02 -42.58 -11.35
CA ARG A 3 -2.82 -41.86 -12.61
C ARG A 3 -4.09 -41.11 -13.06
N ASP A 4 -5.25 -41.62 -12.65
CA ASP A 4 -6.56 -41.02 -12.93
C ASP A 4 -6.80 -39.74 -12.13
N TYR A 5 -6.29 -39.65 -10.90
CA TYR A 5 -6.38 -38.45 -10.04
C TYR A 5 -5.57 -37.29 -10.61
N VAL A 6 -4.32 -37.54 -11.01
CA VAL A 6 -3.46 -36.52 -11.63
C VAL A 6 -4.09 -36.03 -12.92
N THR A 7 -4.69 -36.93 -13.70
CA THR A 7 -5.37 -36.58 -14.96
C THR A 7 -6.63 -35.74 -14.73
N LEU A 8 -7.45 -36.07 -13.72
CA LEU A 8 -8.63 -35.28 -13.36
C LEU A 8 -8.25 -33.91 -12.80
N ARG A 9 -7.23 -33.83 -11.93
CA ARG A 9 -6.74 -32.57 -11.37
C ARG A 9 -6.17 -31.66 -12.47
N LEU A 10 -5.37 -32.19 -13.39
CA LEU A 10 -4.85 -31.41 -14.52
C LEU A 10 -5.97 -30.92 -15.44
N ARG A 11 -7.03 -31.72 -15.65
CA ARG A 11 -8.20 -31.29 -16.43
C ARG A 11 -9.01 -30.21 -15.72
N PHE A 12 -9.21 -30.33 -14.42
CA PHE A 12 -9.93 -29.34 -13.63
C PHE A 12 -9.17 -28.01 -13.54
N VAL A 13 -7.86 -28.06 -13.26
CA VAL A 13 -6.99 -26.86 -13.25
C VAL A 13 -6.99 -26.20 -14.63
N ARG A 14 -6.94 -26.98 -15.71
CA ARG A 14 -7.02 -26.46 -17.07
C ARG A 14 -8.38 -25.82 -17.36
N LEU A 15 -9.49 -26.45 -16.97
CA LEU A 15 -10.84 -25.86 -17.10
C LEU A 15 -10.96 -24.55 -16.32
N GLN A 16 -10.39 -24.48 -15.11
CA GLN A 16 -10.40 -23.27 -14.30
C GLN A 16 -9.58 -22.15 -14.97
N GLN A 17 -8.39 -22.45 -15.46
CA GLN A 17 -7.55 -21.50 -16.21
C GLN A 17 -8.22 -21.04 -17.51
N ASP A 18 -8.82 -21.96 -18.26
CA ASP A 18 -9.52 -21.66 -19.51
C ASP A 18 -10.78 -20.79 -19.24
N ALA A 19 -11.48 -21.01 -18.13
CA ALA A 19 -12.63 -20.22 -17.70
C ALA A 19 -12.23 -18.81 -17.21
N GLU A 20 -11.14 -18.68 -16.46
CA GLU A 20 -10.57 -17.40 -16.04
C GLU A 20 -10.10 -16.57 -17.26
N GLN A 21 -9.37 -17.20 -18.18
CA GLN A 21 -8.94 -16.57 -19.44
C GLN A 21 -10.12 -16.14 -20.31
N LEU A 22 -11.15 -16.99 -20.43
CA LEU A 22 -12.37 -16.64 -21.17
C LEU A 22 -13.11 -15.48 -20.50
N THR A 23 -13.19 -15.45 -19.17
CA THR A 23 -13.81 -14.36 -18.42
C THR A 23 -13.10 -13.03 -18.69
N GLU A 24 -11.78 -13.04 -18.70
CA GLU A 24 -10.99 -11.84 -18.98
C GLU A 24 -11.08 -11.41 -20.45
N ARG A 25 -11.10 -12.35 -21.40
CA ARG A 25 -11.35 -12.04 -22.82
C ARG A 25 -12.77 -11.53 -23.07
N LEU A 26 -13.77 -12.09 -22.39
CA LEU A 26 -15.16 -11.62 -22.46
C LEU A 26 -15.26 -10.18 -21.92
N ARG A 27 -14.53 -9.82 -20.86
CA ARG A 27 -14.44 -8.44 -20.38
C ARG A 27 -13.79 -7.50 -21.40
N LEU A 28 -12.74 -7.94 -22.09
CA LEU A 28 -12.07 -7.14 -23.12
C LEU A 28 -12.94 -6.94 -24.37
N VAL A 29 -13.63 -8.00 -24.82
CA VAL A 29 -14.49 -7.96 -26.01
C VAL A 29 -15.89 -7.44 -25.71
N GLU A 30 -16.26 -7.28 -24.43
CA GLU A 30 -17.53 -6.66 -24.01
C GLU A 30 -17.75 -5.30 -24.69
N GLY A 31 -16.67 -4.52 -24.88
CA GLY A 31 -16.71 -3.26 -25.59
C GLY A 31 -17.04 -3.37 -27.09
N GLU A 32 -16.51 -4.39 -27.77
CA GLU A 32 -16.79 -4.65 -29.19
C GLU A 32 -18.15 -5.33 -29.40
N PHE A 33 -18.52 -6.30 -28.56
CA PHE A 33 -19.83 -6.94 -28.56
C PHE A 33 -20.95 -5.91 -28.38
N ARG A 34 -20.77 -4.94 -27.46
CA ARG A 34 -21.70 -3.82 -27.29
C ARG A 34 -21.83 -2.93 -28.53
N ARG A 35 -20.78 -2.84 -29.36
CA ARG A 35 -20.80 -2.05 -30.61
C ARG A 35 -21.43 -2.81 -31.79
N THR A 36 -21.15 -4.11 -31.91
CA THR A 36 -21.48 -4.89 -33.12
C THR A 36 -22.64 -5.87 -32.93
N GLY A 37 -23.01 -6.19 -31.69
CA GLY A 37 -24.05 -7.17 -31.35
C GLY A 37 -23.68 -8.62 -31.73
N ARG A 38 -22.41 -8.88 -32.09
CA ARG A 38 -21.91 -10.20 -32.45
C ARG A 38 -20.71 -10.55 -31.59
N LEU A 39 -20.75 -11.73 -30.97
CA LEU A 39 -19.60 -12.28 -30.29
C LEU A 39 -18.56 -12.62 -31.35
N ASP A 40 -17.30 -12.35 -31.06
CA ASP A 40 -16.20 -12.86 -31.87
C ASP A 40 -16.35 -14.38 -31.99
N GLY A 41 -16.30 -14.90 -33.22
CA GLY A 41 -16.43 -16.34 -33.49
C GLY A 41 -15.36 -17.16 -32.77
N GLU A 42 -14.23 -16.54 -32.41
CA GLU A 42 -13.21 -17.19 -31.58
C GLU A 42 -13.70 -17.44 -30.14
N ILE A 43 -14.40 -16.47 -29.54
CA ILE A 43 -14.96 -16.57 -28.19
C ILE A 43 -16.10 -17.58 -28.15
N GLU A 44 -16.99 -17.56 -29.14
CA GLU A 44 -18.07 -18.54 -29.27
C GLU A 44 -17.51 -19.97 -29.40
N GLY A 45 -16.42 -20.14 -30.14
CA GLY A 45 -15.70 -21.40 -30.26
C GLY A 45 -14.94 -21.82 -28.98
N GLN A 46 -14.57 -20.90 -28.11
CA GLN A 46 -13.96 -21.19 -26.79
C GLN A 46 -15.03 -21.56 -25.75
N LEU A 47 -16.15 -20.83 -25.71
CA LEU A 47 -17.33 -21.18 -24.89
C LEU A 47 -17.84 -22.59 -25.21
N SER A 48 -17.96 -22.90 -26.49
CA SER A 48 -18.41 -24.24 -26.94
C SER A 48 -17.43 -25.35 -26.53
N ARG A 49 -16.12 -25.05 -26.52
CA ARG A 49 -15.09 -25.99 -26.05
C ARG A 49 -15.13 -26.19 -24.53
N LEU A 50 -15.27 -25.12 -23.75
CA LEU A 50 -15.40 -25.18 -22.29
C LEU A 50 -16.64 -25.96 -21.86
N LEU A 51 -17.78 -25.73 -22.50
CA LEU A 51 -19.00 -26.49 -22.25
C LEU A 51 -18.82 -27.97 -22.58
N HIS A 52 -18.16 -28.30 -23.69
CA HIS A 52 -17.86 -29.68 -24.05
C HIS A 52 -16.88 -30.36 -23.08
N ASP A 53 -15.84 -29.66 -22.65
CA ASP A 53 -14.85 -30.18 -21.70
C ASP A 53 -15.47 -30.35 -20.30
N TRP A 54 -16.40 -29.46 -19.91
CA TRP A 54 -17.21 -29.59 -18.70
C TRP A 54 -18.12 -30.82 -18.75
N ASP A 55 -18.89 -31.02 -19.84
CA ASP A 55 -19.73 -32.20 -20.04
C ASP A 55 -18.89 -33.50 -20.02
N THR A 56 -17.68 -33.45 -20.60
CA THR A 56 -16.75 -34.58 -20.59
C THR A 56 -16.22 -34.87 -19.18
N LEU A 57 -15.97 -33.83 -18.39
CA LEU A 57 -15.57 -33.97 -16.99
C LEU A 57 -16.74 -34.51 -16.14
N GLU A 58 -17.97 -34.05 -16.39
CA GLU A 58 -19.18 -34.56 -15.74
C GLU A 58 -19.40 -36.05 -16.03
N HIS A 59 -19.26 -36.47 -17.29
CA HIS A 59 -19.37 -37.87 -17.70
C HIS A 59 -18.25 -38.76 -17.12
N THR A 60 -17.04 -38.23 -16.93
CA THR A 60 -15.94 -38.98 -16.30
C THR A 60 -16.05 -39.06 -14.78
N LEU A 61 -16.66 -38.07 -14.14
CA LEU A 61 -16.89 -38.05 -12.69
C LEU A 61 -18.13 -38.83 -12.25
N SER A 62 -19.05 -39.13 -13.17
CA SER A 62 -20.32 -39.82 -12.89
C SER A 62 -20.43 -41.18 -13.60
N PRO A 63 -19.60 -42.20 -13.25
CA PRO A 63 -19.73 -43.52 -13.83
C PRO A 63 -20.91 -44.27 -13.18
N GLY A 64 -22.05 -44.27 -13.87
CA GLY A 64 -23.02 -45.37 -13.79
C GLY A 64 -24.22 -45.22 -12.87
N ASP A 65 -25.11 -44.25 -13.14
CA ASP A 65 -26.52 -44.42 -12.75
C ASP A 65 -27.48 -43.87 -13.82
N PRO A 66 -27.89 -44.69 -14.80
CA PRO A 66 -28.68 -44.25 -15.96
C PRO A 66 -30.14 -43.92 -15.64
N ASP A 67 -30.62 -44.07 -14.41
CA ASP A 67 -32.03 -43.89 -14.04
C ASP A 67 -32.37 -42.52 -13.42
N MET A 68 -31.44 -41.55 -13.39
CA MET A 68 -31.62 -40.27 -12.65
C MET A 68 -32.02 -39.03 -13.48
N GLU A 69 -32.43 -39.17 -14.75
CA GLU A 69 -32.70 -38.02 -15.65
C GLU A 69 -34.06 -37.31 -15.48
N ALA A 70 -34.91 -37.67 -14.52
CA ALA A 70 -36.32 -37.22 -14.52
C ALA A 70 -36.73 -36.12 -13.51
N SER A 71 -35.83 -35.49 -12.75
CA SER A 71 -36.26 -34.42 -11.81
C SER A 71 -35.31 -33.22 -11.74
N GLY A 72 -35.81 -32.02 -12.04
CA GLY A 72 -35.09 -30.73 -12.02
C GLY A 72 -34.57 -30.27 -10.66
N HIS A 73 -34.67 -31.09 -9.60
CA HIS A 73 -34.00 -30.89 -8.31
C HIS A 73 -32.65 -31.61 -8.20
N ALA A 74 -32.23 -32.32 -9.26
CA ALA A 74 -30.97 -33.06 -9.29
C ALA A 74 -29.72 -32.15 -9.30
N GLY A 75 -29.79 -30.93 -9.84
CA GLY A 75 -28.61 -30.05 -9.98
C GLY A 75 -28.01 -29.60 -8.63
N VAL A 76 -28.85 -29.20 -7.68
CA VAL A 76 -28.40 -28.70 -6.37
C VAL A 76 -27.85 -29.84 -5.50
N SER A 77 -28.49 -31.02 -5.52
CA SER A 77 -27.97 -32.20 -4.81
C SER A 77 -26.69 -32.75 -5.44
N LYS A 78 -26.47 -32.52 -6.74
CA LYS A 78 -25.23 -32.89 -7.45
C LYS A 78 -24.08 -31.93 -7.11
N LEU A 79 -24.34 -30.62 -7.05
CA LEU A 79 -23.35 -29.61 -6.64
C LEU A 79 -22.87 -29.81 -5.19
N SER A 80 -23.79 -30.03 -4.25
CA SER A 80 -23.41 -30.28 -2.84
C SER A 80 -22.56 -31.55 -2.66
N ARG A 81 -22.75 -32.57 -3.50
CA ARG A 81 -21.89 -33.79 -3.49
C ARG A 81 -20.50 -33.54 -4.08
N LEU A 82 -20.38 -32.61 -5.03
CA LEU A 82 -19.09 -32.21 -5.59
C LEU A 82 -18.31 -31.34 -4.60
N GLU A 83 -18.98 -30.42 -3.91
CA GLU A 83 -18.41 -29.62 -2.82
C GLU A 83 -17.90 -30.52 -1.68
N GLU A 84 -18.74 -31.44 -1.18
CA GLU A 84 -18.35 -32.39 -0.12
C GLU A 84 -17.15 -33.27 -0.54
N ARG A 85 -17.09 -33.64 -1.82
CA ARG A 85 -15.97 -34.41 -2.38
C ARG A 85 -14.70 -33.56 -2.55
N LEU A 86 -14.83 -32.27 -2.87
CA LEU A 86 -13.71 -31.34 -2.95
C LEU A 86 -13.11 -31.08 -1.56
N ASP A 87 -13.96 -30.85 -0.55
CA ASP A 87 -13.54 -30.68 0.84
C ASP A 87 -12.79 -31.92 1.35
N CYS A 88 -13.29 -33.12 1.04
CA CYS A 88 -12.59 -34.37 1.36
C CYS A 88 -11.21 -34.46 0.71
N LEU A 89 -11.06 -33.98 -0.53
CA LEU A 89 -9.76 -33.98 -1.24
C LEU A 89 -8.79 -32.96 -0.65
N GLN A 90 -9.27 -31.76 -0.31
CA GLN A 90 -8.45 -30.73 0.34
C GLN A 90 -7.98 -31.17 1.73
N HIS A 91 -8.87 -31.79 2.53
CA HIS A 91 -8.51 -32.36 3.81
C HIS A 91 -7.47 -33.48 3.69
N ARG A 92 -7.62 -34.34 2.67
CA ARG A 92 -6.64 -35.38 2.36
C ARG A 92 -5.28 -34.80 1.98
N GLU A 93 -5.24 -33.76 1.15
CA GLU A 93 -3.99 -33.09 0.74
C GLU A 93 -3.29 -32.43 1.94
N ARG A 94 -4.03 -31.71 2.80
CA ARG A 94 -3.49 -31.12 4.03
C ARG A 94 -2.95 -32.18 4.99
N ALA A 95 -3.69 -33.27 5.19
CA ALA A 95 -3.24 -34.38 6.02
C ALA A 95 -1.94 -35.00 5.50
N MET A 96 -1.80 -35.18 4.18
CA MET A 96 -0.55 -35.67 3.55
C MET A 96 0.63 -34.71 3.79
N LEU A 97 0.43 -33.40 3.68
CA LEU A 97 1.50 -32.41 3.94
C LEU A 97 1.98 -32.46 5.39
N ILE A 98 1.08 -32.66 6.35
CA ILE A 98 1.42 -32.83 7.77
C ILE A 98 2.24 -34.11 7.97
N LEU A 99 1.82 -35.23 7.38
CA LEU A 99 2.55 -36.50 7.48
C LEU A 99 3.94 -36.41 6.86
N GLN A 100 4.07 -35.79 5.69
CA GLN A 100 5.35 -35.54 5.02
C GLN A 100 6.25 -34.63 5.86
N SER A 101 5.68 -33.59 6.49
CA SER A 101 6.44 -32.72 7.40
C SER A 101 6.98 -33.50 8.61
N VAL A 102 6.22 -34.44 9.18
CA VAL A 102 6.70 -35.28 10.28
C VAL A 102 7.77 -36.27 9.81
N GLN A 103 7.64 -36.84 8.61
CA GLN A 103 8.65 -37.72 8.03
C GLN A 103 9.97 -36.99 7.71
N ALA A 104 9.92 -35.67 7.47
CA ALA A 104 11.09 -34.82 7.25
C ALA A 104 11.84 -34.44 8.54
N ILE A 105 11.39 -34.90 9.72
CA ILE A 105 12.09 -34.67 10.98
C ILE A 105 13.36 -35.52 11.02
N GLN A 106 14.49 -34.87 11.29
CA GLN A 106 15.79 -35.49 11.49
C GLN A 106 16.32 -35.23 12.90
N SER A 107 17.13 -36.16 13.40
CA SER A 107 17.85 -36.00 14.67
C SER A 107 19.18 -35.29 14.42
N THR A 108 19.43 -34.18 15.11
CA THR A 108 20.69 -33.40 15.02
C THR A 108 21.91 -34.21 15.45
N ASP A 109 21.70 -35.22 16.30
CA ASP A 109 22.78 -36.05 16.83
C ASP A 109 23.31 -37.06 15.80
N GLY A 110 22.75 -37.12 14.58
CA GLY A 110 23.20 -37.97 13.47
C GLY A 110 23.03 -39.48 13.72
N ILE A 111 22.43 -39.86 14.85
CA ILE A 111 22.13 -41.24 15.22
C ILE A 111 20.65 -41.48 14.95
N ASP A 112 20.35 -42.44 14.07
CA ASP A 112 19.00 -42.95 13.79
C ASP A 112 18.37 -43.56 15.06
N SER A 113 17.77 -42.70 15.88
CA SER A 113 17.02 -43.09 17.06
C SER A 113 15.97 -44.14 16.68
N PRO A 114 15.94 -45.31 17.35
CA PRO A 114 14.94 -46.34 17.07
C PRO A 114 13.51 -45.82 17.33
N GLU A 115 13.34 -44.86 18.24
CA GLU A 115 12.07 -44.21 18.54
C GLU A 115 11.60 -43.32 17.38
N LEU A 116 12.50 -42.56 16.75
CA LEU A 116 12.13 -41.71 15.59
C LEU A 116 11.72 -42.57 14.39
N ARG A 117 12.39 -43.71 14.19
CA ARG A 117 11.99 -44.71 13.18
C ARG A 117 10.61 -45.31 13.44
N HIS A 118 10.20 -45.41 14.72
CA HIS A 118 8.84 -45.85 15.06
C HIS A 118 7.81 -44.80 14.64
N VAL A 119 8.07 -43.51 14.93
CA VAL A 119 7.21 -42.39 14.51
C VAL A 119 7.10 -42.34 12.98
N HIS A 120 8.21 -42.44 12.25
CA HIS A 120 8.18 -42.44 10.78
C HIS A 120 7.39 -43.63 10.21
N ARG A 121 7.55 -44.82 10.80
CA ARG A 121 6.77 -46.00 10.40
C ARG A 121 5.28 -45.80 10.67
N GLU A 122 4.91 -45.19 11.78
CA GLU A 122 3.52 -44.86 12.10
C GLU A 122 2.95 -43.87 11.09
N MET A 123 3.70 -42.81 10.74
CA MET A 123 3.27 -41.86 9.71
C MET A 123 3.12 -42.53 8.34
N GLN A 124 3.99 -43.49 7.99
CA GLN A 124 3.85 -44.28 6.75
C GLN A 124 2.57 -45.13 6.74
N LEU A 125 2.24 -45.77 7.85
CA LEU A 125 1.00 -46.53 7.98
C LEU A 125 -0.24 -45.63 7.89
N LEU A 126 -0.13 -44.39 8.38
CA LEU A 126 -1.18 -43.38 8.23
C LEU A 126 -1.31 -42.89 6.78
N GLU A 127 -0.21 -42.70 6.06
CA GLU A 127 -0.26 -42.39 4.62
C GLU A 127 -0.96 -43.52 3.84
N ASP A 128 -0.58 -44.77 4.10
CA ASP A 128 -1.20 -45.95 3.48
C ASP A 128 -2.70 -46.03 3.82
N ALA A 129 -3.08 -45.70 5.06
CA ALA A 129 -4.47 -45.66 5.48
C ALA A 129 -5.27 -44.52 4.84
N ILE A 130 -4.67 -43.33 4.65
CA ILE A 130 -5.32 -42.19 3.99
C ILE A 130 -5.63 -42.50 2.52
N ASP A 131 -4.85 -43.40 1.91
CA ASP A 131 -5.13 -43.88 0.57
C ASP A 131 -6.41 -44.71 0.48
N ASP A 132 -6.81 -45.37 1.58
CA ASP A 132 -8.08 -46.09 1.74
C ASP A 132 -9.25 -45.17 2.16
N ALA A 133 -10.42 -45.34 1.53
CA ALA A 133 -11.59 -44.46 1.67
C ALA A 133 -12.23 -44.43 3.08
N GLU A 134 -11.80 -45.29 4.01
CA GLU A 134 -12.38 -45.40 5.37
C GLU A 134 -11.70 -44.49 6.42
N SER A 135 -10.66 -43.74 6.05
CA SER A 135 -9.81 -42.99 7.01
C SER A 135 -10.29 -41.58 7.40
N GLY A 136 -11.54 -41.24 7.11
CA GLY A 136 -12.15 -39.94 7.43
C GLY A 136 -11.84 -39.37 8.84
N PRO A 137 -11.98 -40.14 9.94
CA PRO A 137 -11.75 -39.61 11.29
C PRO A 137 -10.26 -39.37 11.63
N VAL A 138 -9.33 -39.98 10.90
CA VAL A 138 -7.89 -39.72 11.07
C VAL A 138 -7.50 -38.46 10.31
N ILE A 139 -7.98 -38.33 9.06
CA ILE A 139 -7.78 -37.12 8.24
C ILE A 139 -8.30 -35.89 8.98
N ASN A 140 -9.51 -35.95 9.53
CA ASN A 140 -10.09 -34.83 10.27
C ASN A 140 -9.25 -34.46 11.50
N ARG A 141 -8.76 -35.44 12.28
CA ARG A 141 -7.89 -35.16 13.44
C ARG A 141 -6.54 -34.55 13.06
N LEU A 142 -5.98 -34.94 11.91
CA LEU A 142 -4.76 -34.32 11.37
C LEU A 142 -5.03 -32.86 10.97
N VAL A 143 -6.10 -32.60 10.21
CA VAL A 143 -6.43 -31.25 9.74
C VAL A 143 -6.87 -30.32 10.88
N GLU A 144 -7.63 -30.82 11.85
CA GLU A 144 -8.10 -30.05 13.01
C GLU A 144 -6.99 -29.76 14.03
N GLY A 145 -5.77 -30.26 13.82
CA GLY A 145 -4.65 -30.03 14.74
C GLY A 145 -4.69 -30.89 16.01
N THR A 146 -5.63 -31.83 16.14
CA THR A 146 -5.81 -32.65 17.35
C THR A 146 -4.97 -33.93 17.35
N HIS A 147 -4.38 -34.32 16.21
CA HIS A 147 -3.48 -35.47 16.12
C HIS A 147 -2.12 -35.17 16.80
N PRO A 148 -1.51 -36.12 17.53
CA PRO A 148 -0.20 -35.93 18.18
C PRO A 148 0.94 -35.55 17.23
N ALA A 149 0.81 -35.87 15.94
CA ALA A 149 1.71 -35.44 14.87
C ALA A 149 1.83 -33.90 14.79
N ASN A 150 0.71 -33.20 14.90
CA ASN A 150 0.70 -31.73 14.90
C ASN A 150 1.39 -31.18 16.16
N ALA A 151 1.14 -31.79 17.31
CA ALA A 151 1.79 -31.39 18.55
C ALA A 151 3.31 -31.53 18.49
N LEU A 152 3.81 -32.59 17.84
CA LEU A 152 5.23 -32.78 17.58
C LEU A 152 5.81 -31.70 16.66
N LEU A 153 5.12 -31.38 15.56
CA LEU A 153 5.55 -30.29 14.66
C LEU A 153 5.56 -28.93 15.35
N SER A 154 4.54 -28.60 16.15
CA SER A 154 4.48 -27.36 16.90
C SER A 154 5.60 -27.24 17.95
N LEU A 155 5.94 -28.33 18.66
CA LEU A 155 7.08 -28.31 19.58
C LEU A 155 8.42 -28.05 18.87
N ILE A 156 8.59 -28.59 17.66
CA ILE A 156 9.84 -28.43 16.88
C ILE A 156 9.92 -27.05 16.23
N ARG A 157 8.83 -26.55 15.65
CA ARG A 157 8.80 -25.26 14.93
C ARG A 157 8.70 -24.06 15.86
N ASP A 158 7.85 -24.15 16.87
CA ASP A 158 7.43 -23.01 17.69
C ASP A 158 7.92 -23.09 19.14
N GLY A 159 8.82 -24.03 19.47
CA GLY A 159 9.29 -24.31 20.83
C GLY A 159 9.59 -23.07 21.67
N ASP A 160 10.32 -22.09 21.09
CA ASP A 160 10.72 -20.85 21.77
C ASP A 160 9.61 -19.77 21.84
N ARG A 161 8.51 -19.95 21.10
CA ARG A 161 7.39 -19.01 20.99
C ARG A 161 6.15 -19.42 21.80
N LEU A 162 6.09 -20.68 22.22
CA LEU A 162 4.97 -21.23 22.98
C LEU A 162 5.00 -20.75 24.44
N SER A 163 3.83 -20.53 25.04
CA SER A 163 3.75 -20.28 26.48
C SER A 163 4.06 -21.56 27.28
N ASP A 164 4.56 -21.44 28.51
CA ASP A 164 4.88 -22.59 29.37
C ASP A 164 3.73 -23.60 29.49
N LYS A 165 2.47 -23.11 29.50
CA LYS A 165 1.27 -23.95 29.60
C LYS A 165 0.99 -24.72 28.30
N GLU A 166 1.07 -24.05 27.15
CA GLU A 166 0.88 -24.69 25.84
C GLU A 166 2.01 -25.68 25.57
N TRP A 167 3.24 -25.26 25.87
CA TRP A 167 4.43 -26.08 25.78
C TRP A 167 4.30 -27.36 26.62
N ALA A 168 3.87 -27.26 27.88
CA ALA A 168 3.66 -28.42 28.75
C ALA A 168 2.57 -29.37 28.22
N ALA A 169 1.45 -28.82 27.72
CA ALA A 169 0.36 -29.62 27.16
C ALA A 169 0.76 -30.35 25.87
N LEU A 170 1.51 -29.68 24.98
CA LEU A 170 2.05 -30.29 23.77
C LEU A 170 3.10 -31.35 24.12
N GLN A 171 3.97 -31.08 25.10
CA GLN A 171 4.97 -32.03 25.58
C GLN A 171 4.31 -33.30 26.15
N GLU A 172 3.26 -33.15 26.95
CA GLU A 172 2.48 -34.26 27.52
C GLU A 172 1.81 -35.08 26.40
N THR A 173 1.17 -34.41 25.43
CA THR A 173 0.54 -35.07 24.28
C THR A 173 1.54 -35.89 23.46
N VAL A 174 2.73 -35.33 23.20
CA VAL A 174 3.80 -36.02 22.46
C VAL A 174 4.43 -37.15 23.29
N ASN A 175 4.56 -36.96 24.60
CA ASN A 175 5.07 -37.98 25.52
C ASN A 175 4.13 -39.19 25.60
N ASP A 176 2.82 -38.96 25.65
CA ASP A 176 1.82 -40.02 25.72
C ASP A 176 1.71 -40.80 24.41
N ALA A 177 1.85 -40.13 23.26
CA ALA A 177 1.75 -40.75 21.95
C ALA A 177 3.05 -41.43 21.49
N TYR A 178 4.18 -40.74 21.58
CA TYR A 178 5.46 -41.18 20.97
C TYR A 178 6.56 -41.49 21.99
N GLY A 179 6.26 -41.35 23.29
CA GLY A 179 7.17 -41.65 24.39
C GLY A 179 8.07 -40.48 24.81
N SER A 180 8.62 -40.59 26.02
CA SER A 180 9.41 -39.54 26.67
C SER A 180 10.69 -39.17 25.93
N VAL A 181 11.27 -40.10 25.17
CA VAL A 181 12.52 -39.88 24.42
C VAL A 181 12.30 -38.87 23.30
N ILE A 182 11.24 -39.03 22.49
CA ILE A 182 10.90 -38.10 21.40
C ILE A 182 10.46 -36.76 21.95
N SER A 183 9.60 -36.76 22.98
CA SER A 183 9.14 -35.54 23.64
C SER A 183 10.32 -34.71 24.21
N THR A 184 11.26 -35.37 24.90
CA THR A 184 12.45 -34.70 25.44
C THR A 184 13.41 -34.23 24.34
N ALA A 185 13.52 -34.98 23.23
CA ALA A 185 14.38 -34.60 22.10
C ALA A 185 13.83 -33.37 21.35
N ALA A 186 12.51 -33.31 21.11
CA ALA A 186 11.84 -32.15 20.54
C ALA A 186 12.06 -30.90 21.40
N VAL A 187 11.78 -31.03 22.71
CA VAL A 187 11.97 -29.96 23.71
C VAL A 187 13.41 -29.43 23.77
N ARG A 188 14.40 -30.29 23.59
CA ARG A 188 15.82 -29.91 23.62
C ARG A 188 16.33 -29.36 22.29
N GLY A 189 15.47 -29.20 21.29
CA GLY A 189 15.87 -28.76 19.94
C GLY A 189 16.77 -29.76 19.21
N ARG A 190 16.71 -31.05 19.57
CA ARG A 190 17.51 -32.11 18.92
C ARG A 190 16.81 -32.74 17.72
N LEU A 191 15.55 -32.39 17.51
CA LEU A 191 14.80 -32.75 16.32
C LEU A 191 14.66 -31.48 15.48
N THR A 192 15.11 -31.56 14.24
CA THR A 192 15.05 -30.45 13.28
C THR A 192 14.32 -30.92 12.04
N LEU A 193 13.53 -30.05 11.42
CA LEU A 193 12.97 -30.31 10.10
C LEU A 193 14.08 -30.12 9.07
N GLU A 194 14.29 -31.12 8.21
CA GLU A 194 15.14 -30.95 7.04
C GLU A 194 14.53 -29.85 6.18
N SER A 195 15.22 -28.72 6.07
CA SER A 195 14.82 -27.59 5.20
C SER A 195 14.83 -28.06 3.75
N THR A 196 13.79 -28.78 3.36
CA THR A 196 13.55 -29.16 1.98
C THR A 196 13.32 -27.85 1.23
N THR A 197 14.13 -27.61 0.21
CA THR A 197 14.15 -26.42 -0.64
C THR A 197 12.93 -26.31 -1.57
N ALA A 198 11.74 -26.50 -1.00
CA ALA A 198 10.47 -26.14 -1.58
C ALA A 198 9.77 -25.27 -0.54
N ASP A 199 9.48 -24.02 -0.91
CA ASP A 199 8.61 -23.13 -0.15
C ASP A 199 7.28 -23.84 0.13
N VAL A 200 7.19 -24.49 1.28
CA VAL A 200 5.90 -24.77 1.91
C VAL A 200 5.44 -23.42 2.38
N VAL A 201 4.73 -22.72 1.50
CA VAL A 201 3.88 -21.59 1.83
C VAL A 201 3.14 -21.98 3.11
N ASP A 202 3.30 -21.20 4.18
CA ASP A 202 2.36 -21.25 5.30
C ASP A 202 0.99 -20.92 4.71
N ILE A 203 0.24 -21.96 4.33
CA ILE A 203 -1.16 -21.83 3.94
C ILE A 203 -1.92 -21.57 5.24
N GLU A 204 -1.85 -20.33 5.72
CA GLU A 204 -2.93 -19.80 6.52
C GLU A 204 -4.22 -19.93 5.69
N PRO A 205 -5.36 -20.29 6.30
CA PRO A 205 -6.61 -20.47 5.55
C PRO A 205 -7.03 -19.15 4.92
N GLU A 206 -6.79 -19.00 3.61
CA GLU A 206 -7.46 -17.99 2.80
C GLU A 206 -8.95 -18.35 2.72
N ASP A 207 -9.78 -17.60 3.43
CA ASP A 207 -11.24 -17.54 3.24
C ASP A 207 -11.53 -16.94 1.85
N THR A 208 -11.50 -17.76 0.79
CA THR A 208 -12.07 -17.39 -0.52
C THR A 208 -13.53 -17.83 -0.56
N PRO A 209 -14.52 -16.91 -0.65
CA PRO A 209 -15.92 -17.31 -0.76
C PRO A 209 -16.23 -17.72 -2.20
N VAL A 210 -16.40 -19.04 -2.43
CA VAL A 210 -17.00 -19.62 -3.64
C VAL A 210 -18.52 -19.60 -3.49
N GLU A 211 -19.15 -18.42 -3.47
CA GLU A 211 -20.61 -18.28 -3.52
C GLU A 211 -21.01 -17.09 -4.41
N VAL A 212 -20.95 -17.25 -5.73
CA VAL A 212 -21.50 -16.26 -6.69
C VAL A 212 -22.52 -16.87 -7.69
N LEU A 213 -22.84 -18.17 -7.63
CA LEU A 213 -23.76 -18.78 -8.60
C LEU A 213 -25.11 -19.30 -8.05
N GLY A 214 -25.42 -19.11 -6.76
CA GLY A 214 -26.64 -19.64 -6.14
C GLY A 214 -27.87 -18.72 -6.07
N GLY A 215 -27.75 -17.43 -6.40
CA GLY A 215 -28.72 -16.42 -5.94
C GLY A 215 -29.94 -16.12 -6.81
N LEU A 216 -30.15 -16.77 -7.97
CA LEU A 216 -31.04 -16.21 -9.01
C LEU A 216 -32.35 -16.98 -9.31
N VAL A 217 -32.82 -17.93 -8.47
CA VAL A 217 -34.01 -18.75 -8.80
C VAL A 217 -35.09 -18.84 -7.69
N ALA A 218 -35.03 -18.05 -6.62
CA ALA A 218 -35.95 -18.22 -5.48
C ALA A 218 -36.86 -17.01 -5.17
N GLU A 219 -37.39 -16.31 -6.19
CA GLU A 219 -38.28 -15.15 -5.97
C GLU A 219 -39.55 -15.15 -6.86
N VAL A 220 -40.22 -16.30 -7.03
CA VAL A 220 -41.63 -16.34 -7.52
C VAL A 220 -42.39 -17.49 -6.86
N ALA A 221 -42.66 -17.38 -5.57
CA ALA A 221 -43.80 -18.03 -4.93
C ALA A 221 -44.00 -17.42 -3.54
N ASP A 222 -45.23 -17.05 -3.25
CA ASP A 222 -45.74 -16.73 -1.92
C ASP A 222 -45.61 -15.26 -1.47
N MET A 223 -46.63 -14.46 -1.78
CA MET A 223 -47.33 -13.64 -0.78
C MET A 223 -48.58 -13.01 -1.39
N GLY A 224 -49.71 -13.66 -1.17
CA GLY A 224 -51.04 -13.08 -1.30
C GLY A 224 -51.74 -13.06 0.06
N MET A 225 -52.46 -11.97 0.30
CA MET A 225 -53.55 -11.73 1.29
C MET A 225 -53.25 -10.88 2.52
N ALA A 226 -54.03 -9.77 2.57
CA ALA A 226 -54.68 -9.14 3.73
C ALA A 226 -53.83 -8.24 4.64
N SER A 227 -54.29 -7.11 5.22
CA SER A 227 -55.45 -6.21 5.05
C SER A 227 -55.34 -5.09 6.11
N ASP A 228 -55.80 -3.89 5.76
CA ASP A 228 -56.46 -2.84 6.57
C ASP A 228 -55.82 -2.11 7.78
N GLU A 229 -56.39 -0.90 7.97
CA GLU A 229 -56.38 0.08 9.09
C GLU A 229 -55.27 1.16 9.06
N GLU A 230 -55.52 2.44 8.74
CA GLU A 230 -56.45 3.50 9.23
C GLU A 230 -55.67 4.65 9.93
N SER A 231 -56.05 5.89 9.56
CA SER A 231 -55.93 7.19 10.27
C SER A 231 -55.00 8.22 9.61
N SER A 232 -55.52 9.29 8.97
CA SER A 232 -56.14 10.51 9.58
C SER A 232 -55.05 11.38 10.24
N SER A 233 -54.73 12.62 9.87
CA SER A 233 -55.56 13.83 9.62
C SER A 233 -54.67 14.94 9.03
N ARG A 234 -55.06 15.55 7.90
CA ARG A 234 -55.56 16.94 7.68
C ARG A 234 -54.55 18.12 7.60
N PRO A 235 -54.82 19.12 6.73
CA PRO A 235 -53.88 20.15 6.26
C PRO A 235 -54.11 21.53 6.90
N VAL A 236 -53.17 22.46 6.69
CA VAL A 236 -53.41 23.90 6.88
C VAL A 236 -52.92 24.69 5.67
N GLU A 237 -53.83 25.51 5.16
CA GLU A 237 -53.74 26.43 4.04
C GLU A 237 -52.93 27.71 4.34
N LEU A 238 -52.30 28.22 3.27
CA LEU A 238 -52.28 29.61 2.77
C LEU A 238 -52.18 30.78 3.78
N VAL A 239 -51.13 31.59 3.61
CA VAL A 239 -51.29 33.05 3.48
C VAL A 239 -50.32 33.57 2.41
N SER A 240 -50.90 34.18 1.37
CA SER A 240 -50.26 35.04 0.38
C SER A 240 -50.23 36.49 0.87
N THR A 241 -49.22 37.26 0.47
CA THR A 241 -49.28 38.70 0.13
C THR A 241 -48.02 39.02 -0.67
N ASP A 242 -48.14 39.36 -1.95
CA ASP A 242 -48.07 40.74 -2.50
C ASP A 242 -46.71 41.42 -2.26
N GLY A 243 -46.02 42.02 -3.22
CA GLY A 243 -46.31 42.41 -4.60
C GLY A 243 -44.99 42.91 -5.24
N SER A 244 -44.85 42.83 -6.55
CA SER A 244 -45.03 43.96 -7.49
C SER A 244 -43.69 44.55 -7.97
N ASN A 245 -43.43 44.31 -9.26
CA ASN A 245 -42.97 45.22 -10.31
C ASN A 245 -41.69 46.06 -10.13
N ASN A 246 -40.72 45.81 -11.01
CA ASN A 246 -40.19 46.70 -12.07
C ASN A 246 -38.79 46.16 -12.46
N ASP A 247 -38.60 45.57 -13.64
CA ASP A 247 -38.36 46.22 -14.94
C ASP A 247 -37.25 47.29 -14.97
N ALA A 248 -36.20 46.90 -15.69
CA ALA A 248 -35.49 47.63 -16.73
C ALA A 248 -34.39 48.66 -16.38
N ASP A 249 -33.23 48.35 -16.96
CA ASP A 249 -32.31 49.22 -17.70
C ASP A 249 -31.58 50.37 -16.95
N GLU A 250 -30.25 50.29 -16.88
CA GLU A 250 -29.37 51.17 -17.66
C GLU A 250 -27.88 50.92 -17.36
N THR A 251 -27.12 51.02 -18.44
CA THR A 251 -25.67 51.20 -18.56
C THR A 251 -25.09 52.29 -17.67
N SER A 252 -23.85 52.12 -17.18
CA SER A 252 -22.76 53.10 -17.40
C SER A 252 -21.47 52.76 -16.62
N GLU A 253 -20.36 52.88 -17.34
CA GLU A 253 -18.99 53.05 -16.88
C GLU A 253 -18.86 54.19 -15.84
N SER A 254 -18.02 54.01 -14.81
CA SER A 254 -17.24 55.13 -14.24
C SER A 254 -15.99 54.63 -13.49
N ASP A 255 -14.84 55.16 -13.90
CA ASP A 255 -13.63 55.35 -13.12
C ASP A 255 -13.89 55.87 -11.70
N LEU A 256 -13.20 55.34 -10.68
CA LEU A 256 -12.77 56.13 -9.51
C LEU A 256 -11.55 55.51 -8.78
N ARG A 257 -10.39 56.11 -9.06
CA ARG A 257 -9.33 56.59 -8.14
C ARG A 257 -9.23 55.98 -6.72
N LEU A 258 -8.08 55.33 -6.49
CA LEU A 258 -7.51 55.03 -5.16
C LEU A 258 -6.90 56.28 -4.50
N PRO A 259 -7.05 56.50 -3.17
CA PRO A 259 -6.31 57.50 -2.44
C PRO A 259 -5.00 56.94 -1.85
N ALA A 260 -3.94 57.74 -1.96
CA ALA A 260 -2.65 57.53 -1.32
C ALA A 260 -2.75 57.75 0.21
N ILE A 261 -2.17 56.84 0.99
CA ILE A 261 -1.98 57.00 2.44
C ILE A 261 -0.49 57.23 2.71
N HIS A 262 -0.21 58.41 3.28
CA HIS A 262 1.06 58.84 3.85
C HIS A 262 1.37 58.02 5.11
N VAL A 263 2.59 57.50 5.23
CA VAL A 263 3.13 56.96 6.48
C VAL A 263 4.17 57.96 7.01
N GLU A 264 3.91 58.51 8.19
CA GLU A 264 4.85 59.34 8.95
C GLU A 264 5.82 58.43 9.73
N GLU A 265 7.12 58.72 9.58
CA GLU A 265 8.20 58.20 10.41
C GLU A 265 8.09 58.74 11.84
N PHE A 266 8.15 57.84 12.83
CA PHE A 266 8.30 58.21 14.24
C PHE A 266 9.62 57.65 14.77
N VAL A 267 10.57 58.55 15.00
CA VAL A 267 11.82 58.31 15.73
C VAL A 267 11.56 58.61 17.22
N PRO A 268 12.14 57.84 18.15
CA PRO A 268 12.57 58.44 19.41
C PRO A 268 14.06 58.23 19.67
N ASN A 269 14.67 59.33 20.09
CA ASN A 269 16.04 59.51 20.50
C ASN A 269 16.16 59.38 22.02
N ASP A 270 17.41 59.18 22.46
CA ASP A 270 18.00 59.64 23.74
C ASP A 270 17.86 58.83 25.04
N SER A 271 18.90 58.02 25.31
CA SER A 271 20.07 58.32 26.18
C SER A 271 19.95 58.44 27.72
N VAL A 272 21.04 57.92 28.35
CA VAL A 272 21.70 58.23 29.64
C VAL A 272 21.17 57.56 30.94
N ASP A 273 21.96 56.65 31.55
CA ASP A 273 22.73 56.91 32.79
C ASP A 273 23.57 55.71 33.29
N GLU A 274 24.80 56.03 33.71
CA GLU A 274 25.78 55.17 34.38
C GLU A 274 25.55 55.09 35.90
N HIS A 275 26.00 53.99 36.51
CA HIS A 275 26.48 53.76 37.91
C HIS A 275 26.10 52.31 38.29
N GLY A 276 26.98 51.35 38.55
CA GLY A 276 28.18 51.37 39.38
C GLY A 276 27.85 50.77 40.75
N SER A 277 28.23 49.51 41.01
CA SER A 277 28.62 48.98 42.35
C SER A 277 29.01 47.49 42.29
N ASP A 278 30.14 47.23 42.94
CA ASP A 278 30.89 45.98 43.10
C ASP A 278 30.39 45.15 44.33
N PRO A 279 31.01 44.01 44.69
CA PRO A 279 30.34 42.79 45.17
C PRO A 279 30.25 42.64 46.69
N VAL A 280 29.42 41.69 47.15
CA VAL A 280 29.37 41.25 48.56
C VAL A 280 29.72 39.76 48.67
N ALA A 281 30.78 39.51 49.43
CA ALA A 281 31.18 38.22 49.96
C ALA A 281 30.44 37.90 51.28
N THR A 282 30.20 36.62 51.53
CA THR A 282 30.11 35.93 52.84
C THR A 282 30.16 34.42 52.48
N GLN A 283 31.21 33.62 52.76
CA GLN A 283 31.66 33.11 54.08
C GLN A 283 30.48 32.70 54.97
N ASP A 284 30.37 31.54 55.59
CA ASP A 284 31.23 30.40 55.87
C ASP A 284 30.29 29.43 56.63
N GLU A 285 30.37 28.11 56.44
CA GLU A 285 30.23 27.12 57.52
C GLU A 285 30.28 25.68 56.96
N SER A 286 31.43 25.10 57.20
CA SER A 286 31.74 23.67 57.31
C SER A 286 30.85 22.93 58.31
N ASP A 287 30.53 21.65 58.04
CA ASP A 287 31.08 20.57 58.88
C ASP A 287 30.87 19.13 58.34
N ALA A 288 31.99 18.39 58.39
CA ALA A 288 32.20 16.97 58.70
C ALA A 288 31.45 15.82 57.95
N ARG A 289 32.19 15.19 57.02
CA ARG A 289 32.59 13.76 56.83
C ARG A 289 32.06 12.68 57.83
N PRO A 290 32.07 11.34 57.55
CA PRO A 290 33.02 10.61 56.66
C PRO A 290 32.58 9.30 55.92
N LEU A 291 33.46 8.88 54.98
CA LEU A 291 33.99 7.52 54.67
C LEU A 291 33.07 6.29 54.40
N SER A 292 33.17 5.75 53.18
CA SER A 292 33.52 4.35 52.83
C SER A 292 33.58 4.23 51.30
N LEU A 293 34.66 3.92 50.58
CA LEU A 293 35.72 2.91 50.72
C LEU A 293 35.17 1.49 50.56
N TRP A 294 35.07 1.02 49.30
CA TRP A 294 35.11 -0.40 48.96
C TRP A 294 36.09 -0.57 47.80
N GLU A 295 37.17 -1.26 48.13
CA GLU A 295 38.27 -1.66 47.28
C GLU A 295 37.90 -2.87 46.43
N THR A 296 38.68 -3.02 45.38
CA THR A 296 38.97 -4.20 44.59
C THR A 296 39.11 -5.49 45.40
N GLU A 297 38.46 -6.57 44.97
CA GLU A 297 38.86 -7.94 45.32
C GLU A 297 39.33 -8.70 44.07
N ASN A 298 40.65 -8.83 43.99
CA ASN A 298 41.34 -9.94 43.34
C ASN A 298 41.27 -11.16 44.26
N VAL A 299 40.86 -12.31 43.73
CA VAL A 299 41.18 -13.61 44.31
C VAL A 299 41.95 -14.40 43.27
N ALA A 300 43.23 -14.59 43.54
CA ALA A 300 44.03 -15.65 42.97
C ALA A 300 44.26 -16.68 44.08
N ASP A 301 44.06 -17.96 43.79
CA ASP A 301 44.83 -19.02 44.43
C ASP A 301 45.14 -20.13 43.41
N GLN A 302 46.38 -20.58 43.54
CA GLN A 302 47.12 -21.49 42.67
C GLN A 302 46.87 -22.95 43.06
N GLU A 303 47.00 -23.88 42.11
CA GLU A 303 47.73 -25.15 42.34
C GLU A 303 48.16 -25.82 41.00
N THR A 304 49.47 -25.69 40.70
CA THR A 304 50.43 -26.75 40.33
C THR A 304 50.18 -27.77 39.17
N THR A 305 50.82 -27.52 38.00
CA THR A 305 51.90 -28.27 37.27
C THR A 305 51.92 -29.82 37.12
N PRO A 306 52.78 -30.46 36.27
CA PRO A 306 53.46 -30.11 34.98
C PRO A 306 53.53 -31.27 33.91
N PHE A 307 54.10 -31.00 32.72
CA PHE A 307 55.04 -31.80 31.85
C PHE A 307 54.80 -31.45 30.36
N ARG A 308 55.69 -30.80 29.60
CA ARG A 308 57.09 -31.04 29.11
C ARG A 308 57.19 -31.90 27.83
N VAL A 309 57.33 -31.20 26.70
CA VAL A 309 58.27 -31.35 25.54
C VAL A 309 58.58 -32.75 25.01
N THR A 310 58.35 -32.98 23.70
CA THR A 310 59.38 -33.39 22.71
C THR A 310 58.93 -33.18 21.25
N ASN A 311 59.76 -32.48 20.47
CA ASN A 311 59.90 -32.63 19.02
C ASN A 311 60.54 -34.00 18.68
N VAL A 312 60.38 -34.49 17.44
CA VAL A 312 61.43 -35.05 16.53
C VAL A 312 60.81 -35.94 15.43
N ASP A 313 61.02 -35.51 14.19
CA ASP A 313 61.43 -36.18 12.93
C ASP A 313 60.87 -37.54 12.43
N GLY A 314 60.79 -37.63 11.08
CA GLY A 314 61.02 -38.84 10.25
C GLY A 314 59.79 -39.31 9.47
N ASP A 315 59.57 -39.00 8.18
CA ASP A 315 60.30 -39.34 6.95
C ASP A 315 59.90 -40.68 6.28
N SER A 316 59.35 -40.53 5.07
CA SER A 316 59.48 -41.37 3.86
C SER A 316 58.75 -42.71 3.64
N THR A 317 58.42 -42.89 2.34
CA THR A 317 58.23 -44.10 1.51
C THR A 317 56.89 -44.84 1.58
N ASP A 318 56.35 -45.44 0.52
CA ASP A 318 56.42 -45.34 -0.96
C ASP A 318 55.40 -46.39 -1.49
N GLU A 319 54.99 -46.28 -2.76
CA GLU A 319 54.44 -47.36 -3.63
C GLU A 319 53.10 -48.07 -3.23
N SER A 320 52.15 -48.42 -4.11
CA SER A 320 51.98 -48.32 -5.57
C SER A 320 50.65 -49.02 -5.99
N ILE A 321 50.19 -48.75 -7.23
CA ILE A 321 49.65 -49.72 -8.23
C ILE A 321 48.10 -49.94 -8.46
N PHE A 322 47.75 -49.80 -9.76
CA PHE A 322 46.65 -50.35 -10.62
C PHE A 322 45.21 -49.80 -10.53
N ASP A 323 44.41 -49.65 -11.61
CA ASP A 323 44.60 -49.53 -13.07
C ASP A 323 43.25 -49.09 -13.71
N MET A 324 43.35 -48.53 -14.91
CA MET A 324 42.36 -48.13 -15.95
C MET A 324 41.19 -49.14 -16.24
N PRO A 325 40.09 -48.80 -16.99
CA PRO A 325 40.17 -48.05 -18.26
C PRO A 325 39.02 -47.13 -18.74
N ASP A 326 39.41 -46.36 -19.77
CA ASP A 326 38.66 -45.57 -20.76
C ASP A 326 37.56 -46.32 -21.52
N GLU A 327 36.50 -45.60 -21.90
CA GLU A 327 35.88 -45.77 -23.22
C GLU A 327 35.30 -44.43 -23.74
N GLN A 328 35.51 -44.20 -25.04
CA GLN A 328 35.28 -42.97 -25.80
C GLN A 328 33.81 -42.77 -26.20
N VAL A 329 33.43 -41.56 -26.67
CA VAL A 329 32.80 -41.32 -28.00
C VAL A 329 32.43 -39.83 -28.21
N GLU A 330 33.06 -39.26 -29.26
CA GLU A 330 32.59 -38.29 -30.28
C GLU A 330 32.01 -36.89 -29.94
N THR A 331 32.89 -35.90 -30.13
CA THR A 331 32.79 -34.70 -31.00
C THR A 331 31.48 -34.36 -31.72
N ARG A 332 31.03 -33.11 -31.58
CA ARG A 332 30.64 -32.20 -32.69
C ARG A 332 30.48 -30.75 -32.17
N GLY A 333 31.32 -29.84 -32.66
CA GLY A 333 31.13 -28.39 -32.52
C GLY A 333 30.66 -27.74 -33.81
N PRO A 334 30.21 -26.47 -33.76
CA PRO A 334 30.33 -25.53 -34.87
C PRO A 334 31.12 -24.29 -34.41
N ALA A 335 32.27 -24.00 -35.03
CA ALA A 335 32.43 -23.11 -36.18
C ALA A 335 32.68 -21.64 -35.76
N LEU A 336 33.97 -21.31 -35.67
CA LEU A 336 34.50 -19.94 -35.67
C LEU A 336 34.08 -19.21 -36.95
N ILE A 337 33.48 -18.03 -36.80
CA ILE A 337 33.53 -16.97 -37.81
C ILE A 337 34.48 -15.88 -37.29
N LYS A 338 35.57 -15.68 -38.02
CA LYS A 338 36.46 -14.53 -37.91
C LYS A 338 35.85 -13.37 -38.70
N GLU A 339 35.68 -12.21 -38.09
CA GLU A 339 35.62 -10.92 -38.80
C GLU A 339 36.01 -9.81 -37.80
N LYS A 340 37.27 -9.36 -37.91
CA LYS A 340 37.69 -8.03 -38.41
C LYS A 340 37.49 -6.89 -37.40
N SER A 341 38.58 -6.59 -36.68
CA SER A 341 38.84 -5.27 -36.08
C SER A 341 38.70 -4.18 -37.15
N ILE A 342 37.90 -3.16 -36.84
CA ILE A 342 37.89 -1.88 -37.53
C ILE A 342 38.22 -0.81 -36.47
N GLU A 343 39.25 -0.02 -36.78
CA GLU A 343 39.77 1.08 -35.99
C GLU A 343 38.76 2.24 -35.89
N TRP A 344 38.64 2.84 -34.70
CA TRP A 344 37.68 3.90 -34.38
C TRP A 344 38.27 5.33 -34.46
N GLU A 345 39.19 5.60 -35.39
CA GLU A 345 39.91 6.90 -35.45
C GLU A 345 39.33 7.98 -36.39
N GLU A 346 38.19 7.78 -37.08
CA GLU A 346 37.69 8.75 -38.08
C GLU A 346 36.41 9.54 -37.71
N LEU A 347 35.97 9.56 -36.44
CA LEU A 347 34.79 10.35 -36.01
C LEU A 347 35.11 11.55 -35.09
N ARG A 348 36.32 12.13 -35.21
CA ARG A 348 36.72 13.39 -34.52
C ARG A 348 36.95 14.60 -35.42
N ALA A 349 36.61 14.54 -36.71
CA ALA A 349 36.97 15.58 -37.68
C ALA A 349 35.78 16.33 -38.34
N ALA A 350 34.63 16.46 -37.67
CA ALA A 350 33.46 17.15 -38.26
C ALA A 350 32.62 18.01 -37.29
N ALA A 351 33.27 18.70 -36.34
CA ALA A 351 32.56 19.66 -35.46
C ALA A 351 33.41 20.91 -35.15
N ASP A 352 34.19 21.39 -36.11
CA ASP A 352 34.95 22.64 -35.98
C ASP A 352 34.74 23.47 -37.26
N ASN A 353 33.66 24.27 -37.27
CA ASN A 353 33.48 25.44 -38.13
C ASN A 353 32.14 26.13 -37.82
N SER A 354 32.17 27.15 -36.95
CA SER A 354 31.51 28.43 -37.26
C SER A 354 32.00 29.51 -36.31
N ASP A 355 32.91 30.32 -36.84
CA ASP A 355 33.38 31.58 -36.29
C ASP A 355 32.26 32.64 -36.15
N VAL A 356 32.36 33.37 -35.04
CA VAL A 356 32.36 34.84 -34.92
C VAL A 356 31.18 35.63 -35.53
N ASN A 357 30.39 36.25 -34.64
CA ASN A 357 30.24 37.71 -34.72
C ASN A 357 30.04 38.37 -33.36
N ASP A 358 30.81 39.43 -33.22
CA ASP A 358 31.09 40.29 -32.08
C ASP A 358 30.17 41.53 -32.14
N ALA A 359 29.70 42.01 -30.99
CA ALA A 359 29.49 43.44 -30.67
C ALA A 359 28.60 43.64 -29.43
N GLY A 360 29.10 44.42 -28.45
CA GLY A 360 28.22 45.29 -27.65
C GLY A 360 28.58 45.44 -26.18
N ALA A 361 29.60 46.26 -25.90
CA ALA A 361 30.02 46.67 -24.56
C ALA A 361 28.97 47.49 -23.77
N ALA A 362 28.96 47.34 -22.45
CA ALA A 362 28.75 48.44 -21.50
C ALA A 362 29.29 48.11 -20.10
N ASN A 363 30.23 48.94 -19.64
CA ASN A 363 30.77 48.99 -18.28
C ASN A 363 29.71 49.46 -17.27
N GLY A 364 29.73 48.91 -16.06
CA GLY A 364 29.00 49.43 -14.90
C GLY A 364 29.64 48.97 -13.59
N THR A 365 30.46 49.84 -13.00
CA THR A 365 31.11 49.68 -11.70
C THR A 365 30.08 49.95 -10.58
N THR A 366 29.87 49.02 -9.64
CA THR A 366 29.29 49.33 -8.31
C THR A 366 29.74 48.36 -7.22
N ARG A 367 29.77 48.92 -6.00
CA ARG A 367 30.41 48.53 -4.72
C ARG A 367 29.95 47.20 -4.07
N PRO A 368 30.71 46.68 -3.09
CA PRO A 368 30.37 45.51 -2.28
C PRO A 368 29.48 45.89 -1.08
N GLY A 369 28.50 45.05 -0.76
CA GLY A 369 27.67 45.16 0.44
C GLY A 369 26.61 44.07 0.51
N GLU A 370 26.85 43.10 1.40
CA GLU A 370 25.90 42.30 2.21
C GLU A 370 24.76 41.50 1.54
N GLY A 371 24.66 40.23 1.95
CA GLY A 371 23.45 39.39 1.78
C GLY A 371 23.73 37.92 1.46
N ILE A 372 24.17 37.14 2.44
CA ILE A 372 24.28 35.68 2.35
C ILE A 372 22.86 35.08 2.33
N THR A 373 22.34 34.79 1.14
CA THR A 373 21.32 33.75 0.86
C THR A 373 21.44 33.36 -0.62
N ALA A 374 22.55 32.74 -0.99
CA ALA A 374 22.65 32.01 -2.24
C ALA A 374 22.59 30.53 -1.89
N LEU A 375 21.43 29.89 -2.14
CA LEU A 375 21.34 28.44 -2.21
C LEU A 375 22.46 27.94 -3.15
N PRO A 376 23.12 26.81 -2.84
CA PRO A 376 24.15 26.27 -3.72
C PRO A 376 23.56 26.04 -5.11
N LYS A 377 24.36 26.26 -6.16
CA LYS A 377 23.98 26.03 -7.56
C LYS A 377 23.28 24.67 -7.66
N THR A 378 21.96 24.67 -7.83
CA THR A 378 21.20 23.46 -8.07
C THR A 378 21.80 22.78 -9.28
N TYR A 379 22.42 21.63 -9.08
CA TYR A 379 22.90 20.79 -10.17
C TYR A 379 21.70 20.46 -11.05
N GLN A 380 21.62 21.11 -12.21
CA GLN A 380 20.63 20.78 -13.22
C GLN A 380 21.09 19.46 -13.83
N VAL A 381 20.51 18.34 -13.37
CA VAL A 381 20.54 17.11 -14.17
C VAL A 381 19.99 17.51 -15.53
N ASP A 382 20.73 17.23 -16.61
CA ASP A 382 20.26 17.50 -17.95
C ASP A 382 18.91 16.79 -18.13
N GLY A 383 17.80 17.52 -18.13
CA GLY A 383 16.45 16.93 -18.21
C GLY A 383 16.23 16.08 -19.47
N GLY A 384 17.13 16.19 -20.45
CA GLY A 384 17.22 15.27 -21.59
C GLY A 384 17.61 13.83 -21.21
N SER A 385 18.18 13.56 -20.04
CA SER A 385 18.60 12.21 -19.65
C SER A 385 17.41 11.28 -19.38
N ILE A 386 16.37 11.78 -18.72
CA ILE A 386 15.13 11.01 -18.47
C ILE A 386 14.45 10.67 -19.80
N GLN A 387 14.26 11.66 -20.68
CA GLN A 387 13.62 11.45 -21.99
C GLN A 387 14.40 10.47 -22.87
N LYS A 388 15.73 10.61 -22.92
CA LYS A 388 16.60 9.69 -23.67
C LYS A 388 16.52 8.27 -23.12
N SER A 389 16.58 8.10 -21.80
CA SER A 389 16.53 6.78 -21.16
C SER A 389 15.16 6.13 -21.32
N ALA A 390 14.07 6.90 -21.21
CA ALA A 390 12.72 6.42 -21.45
C ALA A 390 12.49 6.03 -22.91
N HIS A 391 12.98 6.83 -23.86
CA HIS A 391 12.90 6.51 -25.29
C HIS A 391 13.71 5.26 -25.62
N ALA A 392 14.96 5.14 -25.14
CA ALA A 392 15.79 3.96 -25.33
C ALA A 392 15.13 2.70 -24.74
N ALA A 393 14.53 2.79 -23.55
CA ALA A 393 13.78 1.69 -22.94
C ALA A 393 12.52 1.27 -23.72
N LEU A 394 11.98 2.13 -24.60
CA LEU A 394 10.86 1.81 -25.48
C LEU A 394 11.31 1.25 -26.84
N THR A 395 12.43 1.72 -27.38
CA THR A 395 12.88 1.39 -28.73
C THR A 395 13.83 0.20 -28.80
N ASP A 396 14.66 0.01 -27.77
CA ASP A 396 15.77 -0.93 -27.85
C ASP A 396 15.33 -2.38 -27.60
N ALA A 397 16.18 -3.31 -28.03
CA ALA A 397 15.93 -4.74 -27.84
C ALA A 397 15.77 -5.08 -26.36
N ALA A 398 14.96 -6.12 -26.08
CA ALA A 398 14.62 -6.53 -24.70
C ALA A 398 15.82 -6.69 -23.77
N LEU A 399 16.99 -7.11 -24.28
CA LEU A 399 18.23 -7.28 -23.51
C LEU A 399 18.81 -5.96 -22.98
N TYR A 400 18.61 -4.85 -23.68
CA TYR A 400 19.12 -3.53 -23.25
C TYR A 400 18.08 -2.73 -22.47
N ARG A 401 16.80 -3.12 -22.60
CA ARG A 401 15.68 -2.48 -21.90
C ARG A 401 15.91 -2.42 -20.38
N ASP A 402 16.34 -3.51 -19.76
CA ASP A 402 16.55 -3.59 -18.30
C ASP A 402 17.61 -2.58 -17.82
N ARG A 403 18.68 -2.41 -18.61
CA ARG A 403 19.72 -1.42 -18.32
C ARG A 403 19.17 0.01 -18.41
N HIS A 404 18.45 0.34 -19.48
CA HIS A 404 17.87 1.67 -19.64
C HIS A 404 16.80 1.97 -18.59
N LEU A 405 16.05 0.96 -18.14
CA LEU A 405 15.11 1.09 -17.03
C LEU A 405 15.84 1.35 -15.70
N SER A 406 16.95 0.65 -15.44
CA SER A 406 17.78 0.91 -14.26
C SER A 406 18.32 2.35 -14.27
N GLU A 407 18.88 2.80 -15.40
CA GLU A 407 19.40 4.16 -15.56
C GLU A 407 18.28 5.21 -15.39
N LEU A 408 17.11 4.96 -15.97
CA LEU A 408 15.92 5.81 -15.84
C LEU A 408 15.45 5.94 -14.38
N ILE A 409 15.38 4.82 -13.64
CA ILE A 409 14.97 4.81 -12.22
C ILE A 409 15.94 5.68 -11.39
N LEU A 410 17.25 5.57 -11.63
CA LEU A 410 18.27 6.37 -10.94
C LEU A 410 18.10 7.87 -11.23
N HIS A 411 17.88 8.25 -12.49
CA HIS A 411 17.64 9.66 -12.86
C HIS A 411 16.34 10.21 -12.26
N LEU A 412 15.25 9.43 -12.27
CA LEU A 412 13.99 9.84 -11.62
C LEU A 412 14.18 10.04 -10.12
N ALA A 413 14.95 9.19 -9.45
CA ALA A 413 15.23 9.33 -8.02
C ALA A 413 16.03 10.61 -7.71
N ALA A 414 17.06 10.90 -8.52
CA ALA A 414 17.87 12.11 -8.37
C ALA A 414 17.03 13.38 -8.58
N GLU A 415 16.15 13.42 -9.58
CA GLU A 415 15.22 14.54 -9.83
C GLU A 415 14.03 14.62 -8.83
N ASN A 416 14.03 13.80 -7.78
CA ASN A 416 12.97 13.73 -6.76
C ASN A 416 11.60 13.24 -7.28
N ARG A 417 11.56 12.57 -8.42
CA ARG A 417 10.33 12.00 -9.01
C ARG A 417 10.12 10.56 -8.53
N LEU A 418 10.19 10.39 -7.21
CA LEU A 418 10.31 9.08 -6.56
C LEU A 418 9.08 8.20 -6.75
N GLY A 419 7.87 8.78 -6.79
CA GLY A 419 6.64 8.04 -7.10
C GLY A 419 6.68 7.35 -8.46
N LEU A 420 7.06 8.08 -9.52
CA LEU A 420 7.21 7.48 -10.86
C LEU A 420 8.34 6.44 -10.89
N ALA A 421 9.46 6.72 -10.22
CA ALA A 421 10.56 5.76 -10.10
C ALA A 421 10.07 4.45 -9.47
N ALA A 422 9.29 4.52 -8.40
CA ALA A 422 8.74 3.36 -7.70
C ALA A 422 7.80 2.55 -8.61
N TYR A 423 6.89 3.18 -9.36
CA TYR A 423 6.02 2.46 -10.31
C TYR A 423 6.80 1.82 -11.46
N VAL A 424 7.85 2.48 -11.96
CA VAL A 424 8.73 1.90 -12.99
C VAL A 424 9.48 0.69 -12.42
N ALA A 425 9.97 0.77 -11.19
CA ALA A 425 10.61 -0.35 -10.50
C ALA A 425 9.63 -1.52 -10.28
N ARG A 426 8.40 -1.27 -9.79
CA ARG A 426 7.38 -2.32 -9.60
C ARG A 426 7.05 -3.05 -10.89
N GLY A 427 6.91 -2.32 -12.00
CA GLY A 427 6.66 -2.93 -13.31
C GLY A 427 7.82 -3.79 -13.79
N GLN A 428 9.05 -3.48 -13.37
CA GLN A 428 10.22 -4.29 -13.67
C GLN A 428 10.33 -5.51 -12.75
N GLU A 429 10.09 -5.36 -11.45
CA GLU A 429 10.02 -6.45 -10.47
C GLU A 429 8.94 -7.48 -10.85
N ALA A 430 7.79 -7.01 -11.37
CA ALA A 430 6.69 -7.86 -11.80
C ALA A 430 7.01 -8.72 -13.05
N ARG A 431 8.06 -8.41 -13.82
CA ARG A 431 8.48 -9.20 -15.00
C ARG A 431 9.31 -10.43 -14.64
N GLY A 432 9.82 -10.55 -13.41
CA GLY A 432 10.63 -11.68 -12.97
C GLY A 432 12.14 -11.41 -13.04
N GLU A 433 12.93 -12.47 -13.33
CA GLU A 433 14.41 -12.49 -13.20
C GLU A 433 15.09 -11.25 -13.83
N LEU A 434 15.62 -10.40 -12.95
CA LEU A 434 16.30 -9.17 -13.31
C LEU A 434 17.72 -9.47 -13.78
N GLN A 435 18.06 -9.07 -15.02
CA GLN A 435 19.43 -9.21 -15.53
C GLN A 435 20.38 -8.13 -14.98
N VAL A 436 19.82 -6.98 -14.60
CA VAL A 436 20.54 -5.83 -14.11
C VAL A 436 19.98 -5.47 -12.73
N PRO A 437 20.83 -5.15 -11.74
CA PRO A 437 20.35 -4.64 -10.46
C PRO A 437 19.56 -3.35 -10.67
N ILE A 438 18.44 -3.22 -9.96
CA ILE A 438 17.61 -2.02 -9.96
C ILE A 438 17.41 -1.54 -8.51
N LEU A 439 17.07 -0.26 -8.35
CA LEU A 439 16.58 0.20 -7.05
C LEU A 439 15.22 -0.45 -6.76
N PRO A 440 15.05 -1.10 -5.60
CA PRO A 440 13.81 -1.77 -5.29
C PRO A 440 12.69 -0.76 -5.01
N SER A 441 11.47 -1.10 -5.38
CA SER A 441 10.31 -0.21 -5.28
C SER A 441 10.04 0.25 -3.84
N TRP A 442 10.18 -0.64 -2.85
CA TRP A 442 9.98 -0.31 -1.44
C TRP A 442 10.95 0.79 -0.95
N LEU A 443 12.17 0.83 -1.48
CA LEU A 443 13.17 1.83 -1.09
C LEU A 443 12.82 3.19 -1.69
N LEU A 444 12.35 3.21 -2.94
CA LEU A 444 11.89 4.43 -3.61
C LEU A 444 10.66 5.01 -2.90
N ASP A 445 9.72 4.16 -2.50
CA ASP A 445 8.58 4.55 -1.66
C ASP A 445 9.05 5.11 -0.31
N ALA A 446 9.99 4.43 0.37
CA ALA A 446 10.53 4.89 1.65
C ALA A 446 11.23 6.26 1.51
N MET A 447 12.01 6.46 0.46
CA MET A 447 12.65 7.74 0.16
C MET A 447 11.63 8.84 -0.14
N ALA A 448 10.51 8.51 -0.80
CA ALA A 448 9.45 9.47 -1.06
C ALA A 448 8.82 9.92 0.26
N LEU A 449 8.50 8.97 1.16
CA LEU A 449 7.78 9.23 2.41
C LEU A 449 8.66 9.87 3.51
N ALA A 450 9.94 9.49 3.60
CA ALA A 450 10.83 9.86 4.71
C ALA A 450 10.95 11.38 4.97
N PRO A 451 11.05 12.27 3.96
CA PRO A 451 11.14 13.72 4.17
C PRO A 451 9.90 14.33 4.83
N HIS A 452 8.75 13.65 4.75
CA HIS A 452 7.46 14.20 5.17
C HIS A 452 6.97 13.65 6.51
N VAL A 453 7.75 12.77 7.16
CA VAL A 453 7.45 12.30 8.51
C VAL A 453 7.57 13.48 9.48
N THR A 454 6.50 13.74 10.22
CA THR A 454 6.47 14.77 11.26
C THR A 454 6.07 14.22 12.62
N PHE A 455 5.31 13.11 12.67
CA PHE A 455 4.88 12.52 13.93
C PHE A 455 5.61 11.22 14.25
N VAL A 456 5.89 11.03 15.55
CA VAL A 456 6.56 9.83 16.08
C VAL A 456 5.81 8.54 15.74
N ARG A 457 4.48 8.60 15.67
CA ARG A 457 3.61 7.45 15.32
C ARG A 457 2.51 7.85 14.34
N GLY A 458 2.87 8.69 13.37
CA GLY A 458 1.98 9.08 12.28
C GLY A 458 1.67 7.95 11.29
N ARG A 459 0.82 8.27 10.32
CA ARG A 459 0.49 7.34 9.22
C ARG A 459 1.73 7.05 8.39
N LEU A 460 2.53 8.09 8.10
CA LEU A 460 3.78 7.96 7.35
C LEU A 460 4.82 7.13 8.11
N ALA A 461 4.92 7.32 9.42
CA ALA A 461 5.80 6.51 10.27
C ALA A 461 5.43 5.02 10.22
N ALA A 462 4.14 4.68 10.27
CA ALA A 462 3.71 3.28 10.20
C ALA A 462 4.01 2.65 8.83
N MET A 463 3.78 3.40 7.74
CA MET A 463 4.13 2.94 6.38
C MET A 463 5.64 2.76 6.22
N LEU A 464 6.45 3.66 6.77
CA LEU A 464 7.91 3.54 6.74
C LEU A 464 8.44 2.38 7.58
N GLU A 465 7.83 2.09 8.73
CA GLU A 465 8.17 0.91 9.52
C GLU A 465 8.00 -0.37 8.70
N GLU A 466 6.89 -0.48 7.96
CA GLU A 466 6.63 -1.60 7.05
C GLU A 466 7.64 -1.62 5.89
N LEU A 467 7.84 -0.51 5.18
CA LEU A 467 8.79 -0.44 4.06
C LEU A 467 10.22 -0.76 4.49
N LEU A 468 10.71 -0.13 5.56
CA LEU A 468 12.06 -0.35 6.08
C LEU A 468 12.24 -1.74 6.72
N SER A 469 11.16 -2.47 7.02
CA SER A 469 11.27 -3.86 7.48
C SER A 469 11.84 -4.80 6.41
N HIS A 470 11.70 -4.44 5.13
CA HIS A 470 12.27 -5.16 3.99
C HIS A 470 13.78 -4.91 3.80
N CYS A 471 14.36 -3.99 4.56
CA CYS A 471 15.78 -3.70 4.55
C CYS A 471 16.54 -4.86 5.21
N HIS A 472 17.11 -5.76 4.40
CA HIS A 472 17.90 -6.90 4.85
C HIS A 472 19.28 -6.88 4.19
N GLU A 473 20.35 -6.99 4.98
CA GLU A 473 21.74 -6.98 4.49
C GLU A 473 22.02 -8.06 3.43
N ARG A 474 21.31 -9.18 3.50
CA ARG A 474 21.48 -10.32 2.58
C ARG A 474 21.17 -9.98 1.12
N VAL A 475 20.31 -9.00 0.87
CA VAL A 475 19.89 -8.63 -0.49
C VAL A 475 21.06 -7.97 -1.26
N TRP A 476 22.12 -7.53 -0.57
CA TRP A 476 23.14 -6.66 -1.17
C TRP A 476 24.51 -7.32 -1.33
N HIS A 477 24.69 -8.57 -0.88
CA HIS A 477 25.99 -9.23 -0.93
C HIS A 477 26.42 -9.58 -2.36
N ASP A 478 25.47 -9.90 -3.24
CA ASP A 478 25.76 -10.31 -4.63
C ASP A 478 25.95 -9.13 -5.59
N LEU A 479 25.78 -7.90 -5.10
CA LEU A 479 25.93 -6.68 -5.89
C LEU A 479 27.40 -6.25 -6.01
N SER A 480 27.71 -5.53 -7.10
CA SER A 480 29.03 -4.89 -7.25
C SER A 480 29.26 -3.86 -6.14
N ASP A 481 30.53 -3.54 -5.88
CA ASP A 481 30.90 -2.61 -4.81
C ASP A 481 30.27 -1.22 -5.03
N ASP A 482 30.28 -0.71 -6.26
CA ASP A 482 29.60 0.54 -6.63
C ASP A 482 28.10 0.52 -6.31
N TRP A 483 27.40 -0.57 -6.63
CA TRP A 483 25.97 -0.71 -6.36
C TRP A 483 25.70 -0.80 -4.86
N ARG A 484 26.54 -1.51 -4.13
CA ARG A 484 26.45 -1.61 -2.67
C ARG A 484 26.66 -0.25 -2.01
N GLU A 485 27.65 0.51 -2.48
CA GLU A 485 27.93 1.86 -2.02
C GLU A 485 26.79 2.83 -2.35
N GLY A 486 26.35 2.86 -3.61
CA GLY A 486 25.24 3.69 -4.07
C GLY A 486 23.92 3.39 -3.33
N LEU A 487 23.55 2.12 -3.19
CA LEU A 487 22.41 1.69 -2.36
C LEU A 487 22.57 2.12 -0.91
N GLY A 488 23.78 2.06 -0.36
CA GLY A 488 24.07 2.58 0.96
C GLY A 488 23.75 4.06 1.09
N PHE A 489 23.97 4.88 0.06
CA PHE A 489 23.57 6.29 0.08
C PHE A 489 22.06 6.47 0.01
N PHE A 490 21.35 5.70 -0.84
CA PHE A 490 19.88 5.73 -0.92
C PHE A 490 19.20 5.32 0.39
N VAL A 491 19.66 4.24 1.04
CA VAL A 491 19.09 3.79 2.32
C VAL A 491 19.36 4.79 3.44
N ARG A 492 20.55 5.41 3.48
CA ARG A 492 20.81 6.52 4.43
C ARG A 492 19.89 7.70 4.19
N ALA A 493 19.65 8.07 2.92
CA ALA A 493 18.71 9.13 2.57
C ALA A 493 17.28 8.83 3.08
N ALA A 494 16.83 7.58 2.94
CA ALA A 494 15.53 7.12 3.42
C ALA A 494 15.40 7.05 4.96
N THR A 495 16.53 6.96 5.69
CA THR A 495 16.53 6.68 7.14
C THR A 495 16.94 7.86 8.02
N LEU A 496 17.64 8.87 7.49
CA LEU A 496 18.13 10.02 8.26
C LEU A 496 17.04 10.73 9.07
N ARG A 497 16.01 11.25 8.42
CA ARG A 497 14.92 11.96 9.10
C ARG A 497 14.06 11.03 9.97
N PRO A 498 13.61 9.85 9.50
CA PRO A 498 12.84 8.92 10.33
C PRO A 498 13.59 8.48 11.59
N SER A 499 14.92 8.39 11.56
CA SER A 499 15.71 8.02 12.75
C SER A 499 15.55 9.01 13.91
N VAL A 500 15.33 10.31 13.62
CA VAL A 500 15.09 11.36 14.63
C VAL A 500 13.61 11.45 15.00
N VAL A 501 12.74 11.46 13.99
CA VAL A 501 11.32 11.76 14.18
C VAL A 501 10.57 10.54 14.72
N SER A 502 10.86 9.35 14.21
CA SER A 502 10.10 8.13 14.48
C SER A 502 11.01 6.90 14.67
N PRO A 503 11.53 6.67 15.88
CA PRO A 503 12.40 5.53 16.17
C PRO A 503 11.69 4.17 16.01
N GLY A 504 10.35 4.16 16.01
CA GLY A 504 9.55 2.95 15.74
C GLY A 504 9.82 2.35 14.35
N THR A 505 10.25 3.17 13.39
CA THR A 505 10.55 2.73 12.01
C THR A 505 11.79 1.85 11.87
N ARG A 506 12.55 1.64 12.96
CA ARG A 506 13.88 0.97 12.94
C ARG A 506 14.95 1.71 12.13
N ALA A 507 14.66 2.91 11.63
CA ALA A 507 15.59 3.70 10.83
C ALA A 507 16.92 3.97 11.53
N ALA A 508 16.91 4.23 12.84
CA ALA A 508 18.14 4.43 13.62
C ALA A 508 19.05 3.19 13.65
N ALA A 509 18.45 1.99 13.74
CA ALA A 509 19.21 0.74 13.71
C ALA A 509 19.83 0.49 12.33
N ILE A 510 19.07 0.74 11.26
CA ILE A 510 19.56 0.64 9.87
C ILE A 510 20.69 1.65 9.64
N LEU A 511 20.53 2.88 10.11
CA LEU A 511 21.53 3.93 9.93
C LEU A 511 22.88 3.59 10.59
N ARG A 512 22.87 2.79 11.67
CA ARG A 512 24.09 2.30 12.34
C ARG A 512 24.67 1.01 11.77
N SER A 513 23.93 0.24 10.99
CA SER A 513 24.44 -1.03 10.43
C SER A 513 25.45 -0.81 9.31
N PHE A 514 25.51 0.41 8.77
CA PHE A 514 26.45 0.74 7.71
C PHE A 514 27.90 0.73 8.18
N THR A 515 28.77 0.13 7.35
CA THR A 515 30.20 0.08 7.58
C THR A 515 30.85 1.46 7.43
N LEU A 516 31.86 1.73 8.25
CA LEU A 516 32.73 2.90 8.12
C LEU A 516 33.49 2.83 6.79
N ASN A 517 33.24 3.80 5.89
CA ASN A 517 34.11 4.03 4.75
C ASN A 517 35.18 5.06 5.16
N ALA A 518 36.45 4.75 4.91
CA ALA A 518 37.57 5.61 5.31
C ALA A 518 37.50 7.02 4.69
N ASP A 519 36.84 7.13 3.53
CA ASP A 519 36.72 8.38 2.79
C ASP A 519 35.49 9.23 3.14
N CYS A 520 34.63 8.74 4.05
CA CYS A 520 33.39 9.39 4.48
C CYS A 520 33.22 9.31 6.01
N MET A 521 34.25 9.71 6.75
CA MET A 521 34.27 9.61 8.21
C MET A 521 33.29 10.58 8.87
N GLU A 522 33.19 11.81 8.37
CA GLU A 522 32.24 12.79 8.90
C GLU A 522 30.80 12.35 8.63
N LEU A 523 30.51 11.82 7.44
CA LEU A 523 29.19 11.25 7.14
C LEU A 523 28.85 10.09 8.09
N TYR A 524 29.79 9.18 8.34
CA TYR A 524 29.56 8.06 9.26
C TYR A 524 29.28 8.57 10.68
N ASN A 525 30.10 9.51 11.17
CA ASN A 525 29.92 10.10 12.49
C ASN A 525 28.57 10.81 12.61
N TYR A 526 28.19 11.59 11.59
CA TYR A 526 26.92 12.27 11.47
C TYR A 526 25.75 11.29 11.59
N CYS A 527 25.73 10.24 10.76
CA CYS A 527 24.70 9.20 10.76
C CYS A 527 24.61 8.48 12.12
N SER A 528 25.76 8.09 12.70
CA SER A 528 25.82 7.37 13.97
C SER A 528 25.32 8.23 15.15
N ARG A 529 25.70 9.51 15.19
CA ARG A 529 25.26 10.48 16.19
C ARG A 529 23.76 10.72 16.11
N ILE A 530 23.26 11.01 14.91
CA ILE A 530 21.82 11.22 14.67
C ILE A 530 21.01 9.99 15.11
N ALA A 531 21.45 8.78 14.73
CA ALA A 531 20.79 7.56 15.16
C ALA A 531 20.78 7.38 16.69
N THR A 532 21.90 7.72 17.35
CA THR A 532 22.03 7.65 18.81
C THR A 532 21.12 8.67 19.51
N PHE A 533 21.05 9.90 19.01
CA PHE A 533 20.16 10.93 19.55
C PHE A 533 18.70 10.60 19.30
N GLY A 534 18.34 10.11 18.12
CA GLY A 534 16.98 9.67 17.79
C GLY A 534 16.46 8.60 18.76
N GLU A 535 17.30 7.64 19.12
CA GLU A 535 16.96 6.63 20.14
C GLU A 535 16.83 7.21 21.55
N ARG A 536 17.71 8.13 21.94
CA ARG A 536 17.62 8.79 23.24
C ARG A 536 16.36 9.64 23.36
N LEU A 537 15.98 10.32 22.29
CA LEU A 537 14.80 11.19 22.24
C LEU A 537 13.49 10.40 22.21
N GLN A 538 13.51 9.12 21.82
CA GLN A 538 12.30 8.29 21.65
C GLN A 538 11.27 8.93 20.68
N GLY A 539 11.78 9.69 19.70
CA GLY A 539 11.02 10.42 18.70
C GLY A 539 10.81 11.88 19.08
N LEU A 540 11.06 12.77 18.11
CA LEU A 540 10.93 14.21 18.29
C LEU A 540 10.14 14.81 17.14
N MET A 541 9.12 15.61 17.45
CA MET A 541 8.37 16.33 16.43
C MET A 541 9.21 17.49 15.88
N PRO A 542 9.35 17.65 14.56
CA PRO A 542 10.09 18.76 13.94
C PRO A 542 9.67 20.14 14.48
N ALA A 543 8.38 20.31 14.77
CA ALA A 543 7.80 21.52 15.34
C ALA A 543 8.46 21.99 16.65
N LEU A 544 9.11 21.08 17.38
CA LEU A 544 9.77 21.40 18.65
C LEU A 544 11.10 22.14 18.45
N PHE A 545 11.74 22.03 17.28
CA PHE A 545 12.97 22.77 16.97
C PHE A 545 12.71 24.26 16.69
N THR A 546 11.51 24.60 16.24
CA THR A 546 11.14 25.97 15.85
C THR A 546 10.63 26.80 17.02
N GLN A 547 11.49 27.64 17.59
CA GLN A 547 11.17 28.57 18.69
C GLN A 547 10.08 29.59 18.35
N ARG A 548 9.71 29.78 17.07
CA ARG A 548 8.69 30.74 16.62
C ARG A 548 7.24 30.25 16.68
N ALA A 549 6.99 29.01 17.13
CA ALA A 549 5.62 28.52 17.35
C ALA A 549 4.89 29.19 18.54
N SER A 550 5.45 30.26 19.12
CA SER A 550 4.93 30.93 20.29
C SER A 550 3.77 31.91 20.04
N ASN A 551 3.35 32.22 18.80
CA ASN A 551 2.25 33.19 18.59
C ASN A 551 1.24 32.93 17.44
N LEU A 552 1.49 32.03 16.47
CA LEU A 552 0.37 31.49 15.67
C LEU A 552 -0.44 30.62 16.61
N SER A 553 -1.65 31.08 16.97
CA SER A 553 -2.24 30.75 18.25
C SER A 553 -2.32 29.23 18.38
N ARG A 554 -1.83 28.71 19.51
CA ARG A 554 -2.05 27.31 19.89
C ARG A 554 -3.50 26.88 19.63
N GLU A 555 -4.44 27.81 19.78
CA GLU A 555 -5.85 27.64 19.45
C GLU A 555 -6.09 27.33 17.97
N ASP A 556 -5.36 27.94 17.02
CA ASP A 556 -5.44 27.60 15.60
C ASP A 556 -4.96 26.16 15.34
N HIS A 557 -3.90 25.72 15.99
CA HIS A 557 -3.43 24.33 15.91
C HIS A 557 -4.39 23.34 16.55
N LEU A 558 -4.98 23.70 17.70
CA LEU A 558 -6.02 22.90 18.35
C LEU A 558 -7.28 22.83 17.49
N ARG A 559 -7.71 23.95 16.89
CA ARG A 559 -8.86 24.02 15.98
C ARG A 559 -8.62 23.21 14.71
N ALA A 560 -7.43 23.28 14.11
CA ALA A 560 -7.06 22.47 12.96
C ALA A 560 -7.09 20.97 13.32
N LEU A 561 -6.47 20.58 14.45
CA LEU A 561 -6.50 19.20 14.93
C LEU A 561 -7.92 18.71 15.20
N GLN A 562 -8.78 19.54 15.80
CA GLN A 562 -10.19 19.21 16.04
C GLN A 562 -10.97 19.00 14.74
N ALA A 563 -10.72 19.83 13.72
CA ALA A 563 -11.33 19.69 12.40
C ALA A 563 -10.88 18.40 11.70
N GLU A 564 -9.58 18.11 11.70
CA GLU A 564 -9.02 16.86 11.16
C GLU A 564 -9.61 15.63 11.84
N VAL A 565 -9.67 15.65 13.18
CA VAL A 565 -10.22 14.57 13.99
C VAL A 565 -11.72 14.36 13.71
N SER A 566 -12.47 15.44 13.55
CA SER A 566 -13.90 15.37 13.23
C SER A 566 -14.10 14.73 11.85
N HIS A 567 -13.38 15.19 10.84
CA HIS A 567 -13.41 14.61 9.51
C HIS A 567 -12.98 13.13 9.50
N TRP A 568 -11.90 12.79 10.22
CA TRP A 568 -11.47 11.40 10.38
C TRP A 568 -12.55 10.53 11.03
N SER A 569 -13.27 11.04 12.03
CA SER A 569 -14.35 10.29 12.69
C SER A 569 -15.55 10.05 11.79
N GLU A 570 -15.88 11.00 10.90
CA GLU A 570 -16.90 10.82 9.85
C GLU A 570 -16.48 9.74 8.86
N MET A 571 -15.24 9.82 8.35
CA MET A 571 -14.66 8.82 7.46
C MET A 571 -14.59 7.43 8.10
N LEU A 572 -14.41 7.33 9.42
CA LEU A 572 -14.34 6.06 10.13
C LEU A 572 -15.68 5.30 10.09
N VAL A 573 -16.81 6.03 10.11
CA VAL A 573 -18.15 5.46 9.96
C VAL A 573 -18.30 4.83 8.57
N GLU A 574 -17.76 5.49 7.54
CA GLU A 574 -17.78 5.00 6.16
C GLU A 574 -16.81 3.84 5.93
N ARG A 575 -15.61 3.89 6.55
CA ARG A 575 -14.61 2.82 6.57
C ARG A 575 -15.05 1.55 7.30
N SER A 576 -16.27 1.52 7.85
CA SER A 576 -16.83 0.30 8.45
C SER A 576 -16.53 -0.88 7.53
N ILE A 577 -15.89 -1.92 8.09
CA ILE A 577 -15.51 -3.11 7.31
C ILE A 577 -16.79 -3.57 6.62
N VAL A 578 -16.84 -3.43 5.28
CA VAL A 578 -17.97 -3.81 4.45
C VAL A 578 -18.09 -5.32 4.53
N TYR A 579 -18.78 -5.76 5.56
CA TYR A 579 -19.13 -7.15 5.75
C TYR A 579 -20.39 -7.38 4.91
N THR A 580 -20.20 -7.56 3.61
CA THR A 580 -21.27 -7.98 2.69
C THR A 580 -22.04 -9.20 3.22
N PRO A 581 -21.37 -10.19 3.88
CA PRO A 581 -22.07 -11.27 4.56
C PRO A 581 -22.83 -10.82 5.82
N ALA A 582 -22.36 -9.81 6.57
CA ALA A 582 -23.04 -9.39 7.79
C ALA A 582 -24.34 -8.65 7.52
N LYS A 583 -24.52 -7.99 6.37
CA LYS A 583 -25.84 -7.42 6.06
C LYS A 583 -26.90 -8.53 5.93
N GLN A 584 -26.54 -9.69 5.37
CA GLN A 584 -27.42 -10.87 5.34
C GLN A 584 -27.47 -11.63 6.68
N LEU A 585 -26.35 -11.75 7.41
CA LEU A 585 -26.31 -12.39 8.74
C LEU A 585 -26.91 -11.55 9.89
N PHE A 586 -26.95 -10.21 9.77
CA PHE A 586 -27.61 -9.33 10.75
C PHE A 586 -29.10 -9.17 10.45
N LEU A 587 -29.51 -9.16 9.17
CA LEU A 587 -30.93 -9.18 8.81
C LEU A 587 -31.56 -10.55 9.11
N HIS A 588 -30.81 -11.64 8.97
CA HIS A 588 -31.19 -12.98 9.44
C HIS A 588 -30.39 -13.36 10.69
N ALA A 589 -30.82 -12.88 11.86
CA ALA A 589 -30.20 -13.24 13.13
C ALA A 589 -29.88 -14.75 13.23
N ASN A 590 -28.58 -15.10 13.23
CA ASN A 590 -27.96 -16.27 13.88
C ASN A 590 -28.34 -17.71 13.50
N TRP A 591 -29.05 -17.98 12.40
CA TRP A 591 -29.46 -19.34 12.08
C TRP A 591 -29.25 -19.64 10.60
N SER A 592 -28.31 -20.55 10.27
CA SER A 592 -28.49 -21.33 9.05
C SER A 592 -29.62 -22.33 9.34
N VAL A 593 -30.80 -22.09 8.78
CA VAL A 593 -31.92 -23.04 8.88
C VAL A 593 -31.70 -24.12 7.82
N LYS A 594 -30.68 -24.97 8.01
CA LYS A 594 -30.82 -26.38 7.64
C LYS A 594 -31.37 -27.08 8.88
N ALA A 595 -32.52 -27.73 8.75
CA ALA A 595 -33.13 -28.50 9.83
C ALA A 595 -32.13 -29.58 10.30
N GLY A 596 -31.39 -29.32 11.39
CA GLY A 596 -30.49 -30.30 12.03
C GLY A 596 -29.09 -29.82 12.42
N SER A 597 -28.55 -28.71 11.90
CA SER A 597 -27.16 -28.30 12.23
C SER A 597 -26.96 -26.79 12.18
N ALA A 598 -27.34 -26.08 13.25
CA ALA A 598 -26.96 -24.69 13.43
C ALA A 598 -25.49 -24.61 13.89
N VAL A 599 -24.55 -24.39 12.97
CA VAL A 599 -23.14 -24.14 13.31
C VAL A 599 -22.95 -22.63 13.49
N ARG A 600 -22.59 -22.22 14.71
CA ARG A 600 -22.19 -20.82 14.97
C ARG A 600 -20.76 -20.63 14.45
N HIS A 601 -20.56 -19.76 13.47
CA HIS A 601 -19.21 -19.31 13.11
C HIS A 601 -18.71 -18.30 14.16
N SER A 602 -18.23 -18.82 15.28
CA SER A 602 -17.72 -18.05 16.43
C SER A 602 -16.62 -17.06 16.04
N LEU A 603 -15.87 -17.35 14.97
CA LEU A 603 -14.80 -16.50 14.45
C LEU A 603 -15.30 -15.14 13.95
N HIS A 604 -16.41 -15.06 13.20
CA HIS A 604 -16.92 -13.80 12.68
C HIS A 604 -17.49 -12.91 13.80
N VAL A 605 -18.21 -13.52 14.76
CA VAL A 605 -18.72 -12.81 15.94
C VAL A 605 -17.56 -12.23 16.75
N ARG A 606 -16.50 -13.02 16.99
CA ARG A 606 -15.29 -12.56 17.66
C ARG A 606 -14.60 -11.44 16.87
N ARG A 607 -14.47 -11.53 15.54
CA ARG A 607 -13.90 -10.47 14.69
C ARG A 607 -14.71 -9.17 14.78
N TRP A 608 -16.04 -9.25 14.71
CA TRP A 608 -16.92 -8.07 14.85
C TRP A 608 -16.85 -7.46 16.25
N GLN A 609 -16.86 -8.28 17.31
CA GLN A 609 -16.68 -7.80 18.69
C GLN A 609 -15.35 -7.06 18.87
N LYS A 610 -14.26 -7.61 18.32
CA LYS A 610 -12.94 -6.95 18.32
C LYS A 610 -12.93 -5.64 17.53
N TRP A 611 -13.65 -5.57 16.41
CA TRP A 611 -13.83 -4.31 15.66
C TRP A 611 -14.57 -3.26 16.51
N GLN A 612 -15.69 -3.63 17.13
CA GLN A 612 -16.44 -2.73 18.00
C GLN A 612 -15.63 -2.26 19.20
N GLN A 613 -14.82 -3.13 19.78
CA GLN A 613 -13.89 -2.77 20.85
C GLN A 613 -12.82 -1.80 20.36
N THR A 614 -12.26 -2.04 19.18
CA THR A 614 -11.32 -1.12 18.52
C THR A 614 -11.92 0.26 18.33
N LEU A 615 -13.15 0.35 17.80
CA LEU A 615 -13.87 1.61 17.62
C LEU A 615 -14.14 2.34 18.93
N ARG A 616 -14.49 1.61 20.00
CA ARG A 616 -14.70 2.21 21.33
C ARG A 616 -13.42 2.78 21.91
N LEU A 617 -12.30 2.07 21.78
CA LEU A 617 -11.00 2.54 22.25
C LEU A 617 -10.54 3.77 21.47
N SER A 618 -10.71 3.77 20.15
CA SER A 618 -10.40 4.94 19.35
C SER A 618 -11.29 6.13 19.71
N GLU A 619 -12.59 5.92 19.91
CA GLU A 619 -13.51 7.00 20.31
C GLU A 619 -13.14 7.55 21.70
N ASN A 620 -12.74 6.69 22.66
CA ASN A 620 -12.30 7.13 23.98
C ASN A 620 -11.03 7.99 23.94
N LEU A 621 -10.09 7.69 23.03
CA LEU A 621 -8.90 8.52 22.82
C LEU A 621 -9.21 9.86 22.15
N ILE A 622 -10.17 9.85 21.23
CA ILE A 622 -10.43 10.96 20.31
C ILE A 622 -11.47 11.94 20.84
N LYS A 623 -12.44 11.47 21.61
CA LYS A 623 -13.50 12.31 22.17
C LYS A 623 -12.94 13.51 22.96
N PRO A 624 -11.93 13.37 23.84
CA PRO A 624 -11.32 14.52 24.53
C PRO A 624 -10.67 15.52 23.57
N VAL A 625 -10.06 15.03 22.48
CA VAL A 625 -9.44 15.87 21.46
C VAL A 625 -10.50 16.71 20.74
N ARG A 626 -11.59 16.05 20.31
CA ARG A 626 -12.72 16.68 19.60
C ARG A 626 -13.43 17.72 20.48
N GLU A 627 -13.62 17.40 21.76
CA GLU A 627 -14.29 18.29 22.73
C GLU A 627 -13.35 19.38 23.29
N GLY A 628 -12.04 19.24 23.11
CA GLY A 628 -11.04 20.18 23.61
C GLY A 628 -10.90 20.16 25.14
N ASP A 629 -11.24 19.04 25.79
CA ASP A 629 -11.27 18.94 27.25
C ASP A 629 -9.87 18.73 27.84
N SER A 630 -9.21 19.83 28.19
CA SER A 630 -7.84 19.82 28.72
C SER A 630 -7.68 19.07 30.05
N GLU A 631 -8.76 18.82 30.80
CA GLU A 631 -8.67 18.12 32.10
C GLU A 631 -8.34 16.62 31.91
N LEU A 632 -8.69 16.06 30.75
CA LEU A 632 -8.49 14.64 30.42
C LEU A 632 -7.12 14.32 29.83
N VAL A 633 -6.22 15.31 29.67
CA VAL A 633 -4.85 15.10 29.14
C VAL A 633 -4.08 14.00 29.89
N PRO A 634 -4.10 13.92 31.24
CA PRO A 634 -3.40 12.85 31.97
C PRO A 634 -3.98 11.45 31.69
N GLU A 635 -5.30 11.34 31.53
CA GLU A 635 -5.99 10.08 31.24
C GLU A 635 -5.66 9.61 29.83
N VAL A 636 -5.74 10.51 28.84
CA VAL A 636 -5.35 10.24 27.45
C VAL A 636 -3.88 9.83 27.38
N LYS A 637 -2.97 10.47 28.13
CA LYS A 637 -1.56 10.04 28.25
C LYS A 637 -1.41 8.62 28.80
N ALA A 638 -2.23 8.23 29.78
CA ALA A 638 -2.20 6.88 30.35
C ALA A 638 -2.71 5.84 29.36
N GLU A 639 -3.81 6.14 28.67
CA GLU A 639 -4.42 5.23 27.69
C GLU A 639 -3.54 5.08 26.44
N ILE A 640 -2.91 6.17 25.95
CA ILE A 640 -1.88 6.09 24.89
C ILE A 640 -0.78 5.12 25.32
N ARG A 641 -0.21 5.26 26.53
CA ARG A 641 0.86 4.37 27.01
C ARG A 641 0.41 2.92 27.06
N ARG A 642 -0.79 2.65 27.60
CA ARG A 642 -1.38 1.31 27.66
C ARG A 642 -1.54 0.69 26.27
N LEU A 643 -2.19 1.40 25.34
CA LEU A 643 -2.43 0.91 23.99
C LEU A 643 -1.14 0.75 23.17
N SER A 644 -0.14 1.60 23.42
CA SER A 644 1.19 1.49 22.81
C SER A 644 1.85 0.16 23.14
N THR A 645 1.85 -0.21 24.43
CA THR A 645 2.45 -1.46 24.90
C THR A 645 1.69 -2.66 24.32
N ASN A 646 0.36 -2.61 24.37
CA ASN A 646 -0.49 -3.68 23.81
C ASN A 646 -0.30 -3.89 22.30
N LEU A 647 -0.13 -2.80 21.53
CA LEU A 647 0.13 -2.87 20.10
C LEU A 647 1.53 -3.42 19.79
N ARG A 648 2.53 -3.11 20.61
CA ARG A 648 3.91 -3.60 20.45
C ARG A 648 4.03 -5.09 20.76
N ASP A 649 3.46 -5.52 21.88
CA ASP A 649 3.62 -6.89 22.36
C ASP A 649 2.68 -7.86 21.63
N GLY A 650 1.73 -7.34 20.86
CA GLY A 650 0.68 -8.12 20.19
C GLY A 650 -0.28 -8.82 21.17
N THR A 651 -0.03 -8.69 22.48
CA THR A 651 -0.84 -9.24 23.56
C THR A 651 -1.80 -8.18 24.04
N TRP A 652 -3.08 -8.37 23.73
CA TRP A 652 -4.14 -7.56 24.30
C TRP A 652 -4.70 -8.29 25.52
N THR A 653 -4.49 -7.73 26.70
CA THR A 653 -5.12 -8.20 27.93
C THR A 653 -6.13 -7.15 28.36
N ASP A 654 -7.41 -7.53 28.41
CA ASP A 654 -8.41 -6.67 28.99
C ASP A 654 -8.19 -6.69 30.51
N SER A 655 -7.58 -5.65 31.06
CA SER A 655 -7.23 -5.60 32.48
C SER A 655 -8.45 -5.56 33.40
N ALA A 656 -9.67 -5.55 32.86
CA ALA A 656 -10.90 -5.27 33.59
C ALA A 656 -11.88 -6.46 33.75
N GLY A 657 -11.61 -7.65 33.23
CA GLY A 657 -12.24 -8.86 33.78
C GLY A 657 -12.72 -9.93 32.82
N ASP A 658 -11.83 -10.84 32.44
CA ASP A 658 -12.23 -12.17 32.01
C ASP A 658 -11.69 -13.22 32.98
N ALA A 659 -12.59 -13.72 33.83
CA ALA A 659 -12.44 -14.96 34.58
C ALA A 659 -12.86 -16.19 33.74
N ASP A 660 -13.43 -15.96 32.54
CA ASP A 660 -13.70 -16.99 31.56
C ASP A 660 -12.45 -17.16 30.68
N GLY A 661 -11.85 -18.34 30.71
CA GLY A 661 -10.51 -18.65 30.18
C GLY A 661 -10.31 -18.57 28.66
N ASP A 662 -10.89 -17.58 27.97
CA ASP A 662 -10.48 -17.19 26.62
C ASP A 662 -9.14 -16.43 26.74
N GLY A 663 -8.09 -16.97 26.12
CA GLY A 663 -6.74 -16.43 26.20
C GLY A 663 -6.58 -14.99 25.68
N PRO A 664 -5.39 -14.39 25.84
CA PRO A 664 -5.13 -13.01 25.43
C PRO A 664 -5.54 -12.76 23.97
N ILE A 665 -6.39 -11.76 23.79
CA ILE A 665 -7.02 -11.46 22.52
C ILE A 665 -5.99 -10.82 21.58
N ARG A 666 -5.41 -11.57 20.64
CA ARG A 666 -4.63 -10.93 19.55
C ARG A 666 -5.58 -10.12 18.66
N ILE A 667 -5.26 -8.84 18.40
CA ILE A 667 -5.91 -8.04 17.35
C ILE A 667 -5.44 -8.62 16.01
N PRO A 668 -6.29 -9.39 15.29
CA PRO A 668 -5.80 -10.16 14.15
C PRO A 668 -5.66 -9.29 12.90
N HIS A 669 -6.45 -8.21 12.80
CA HIS A 669 -6.64 -7.52 11.53
C HIS A 669 -5.78 -6.25 11.42
N PRO A 670 -4.96 -6.09 10.37
CA PRO A 670 -4.15 -4.89 10.13
C PRO A 670 -4.96 -3.59 10.15
N ALA A 671 -6.17 -3.60 9.57
CA ALA A 671 -7.06 -2.43 9.58
C ALA A 671 -7.42 -1.93 11.00
N MET A 672 -7.63 -2.85 11.97
CA MET A 672 -7.89 -2.47 13.37
C MET A 672 -6.69 -1.77 13.99
N LYS A 673 -5.48 -2.31 13.75
CA LYS A 673 -4.24 -1.70 14.22
C LYS A 673 -4.05 -0.30 13.64
N ASN A 674 -4.36 -0.12 12.36
CA ASN A 674 -4.23 1.17 11.69
C ASN A 674 -5.19 2.22 12.26
N VAL A 675 -6.46 1.87 12.49
CA VAL A 675 -7.42 2.79 13.14
C VAL A 675 -6.95 3.21 14.53
N LEU A 676 -6.45 2.28 15.34
CA LEU A 676 -5.92 2.62 16.67
C LEU A 676 -4.67 3.51 16.59
N ARG A 677 -3.76 3.24 15.64
CA ARG A 677 -2.57 4.07 15.42
C ARG A 677 -2.94 5.49 15.01
N GLU A 678 -3.88 5.65 14.07
CA GLU A 678 -4.42 6.95 13.66
C GLU A 678 -5.01 7.70 14.87
N ALA A 679 -5.87 7.02 15.65
CA ALA A 679 -6.48 7.61 16.83
C ALA A 679 -5.45 8.05 17.89
N MET A 680 -4.44 7.21 18.13
CA MET A 680 -3.34 7.52 19.04
C MET A 680 -2.49 8.70 18.54
N ALA A 681 -2.26 8.83 17.24
CA ALA A 681 -1.50 9.94 16.67
C ALA A 681 -2.19 11.29 16.93
N PHE A 682 -3.50 11.38 16.72
CA PHE A 682 -4.27 12.58 17.06
C PHE A 682 -4.24 12.90 18.56
N ALA A 683 -4.44 11.87 19.40
CA ALA A 683 -4.37 12.03 20.85
C ALA A 683 -2.98 12.49 21.32
N GLN A 684 -1.90 11.99 20.69
CA GLN A 684 -0.53 12.43 20.97
C GLN A 684 -0.29 13.89 20.55
N ARG A 685 -0.76 14.31 19.37
CA ARG A 685 -0.69 15.71 18.93
C ARG A 685 -1.40 16.64 19.91
N TRP A 686 -2.60 16.26 20.33
CA TRP A 686 -3.39 17.03 21.29
C TRP A 686 -2.69 17.13 22.64
N VAL A 687 -2.17 16.01 23.14
CA VAL A 687 -1.36 15.96 24.36
C VAL A 687 -0.12 16.85 24.27
N ALA A 688 0.58 16.86 23.13
CA ALA A 688 1.74 17.70 22.91
C ALA A 688 1.36 19.19 22.94
N LEU A 689 0.24 19.56 22.28
CA LEU A 689 -0.30 20.92 22.29
C LEU A 689 -0.75 21.37 23.69
N HIS A 690 -1.23 20.47 24.55
CA HIS A 690 -1.63 20.80 25.93
C HIS A 690 -0.50 20.74 26.95
N SER A 691 0.52 19.91 26.72
CA SER A 691 1.69 19.84 27.61
C SER A 691 2.56 21.09 27.51
N SER A 692 2.37 21.90 26.46
CA SER A 692 3.11 23.15 26.27
C SER A 692 2.61 24.33 27.12
N THR A 693 1.50 24.22 27.85
CA THR A 693 0.92 25.34 28.64
C THR A 693 1.32 25.42 30.11
N ALA A 694 1.94 24.39 30.68
CA ALA A 694 1.97 24.28 32.14
C ALA A 694 2.96 25.24 32.83
N ASP A 695 3.95 25.81 32.14
CA ASP A 695 4.79 26.89 32.65
C ASP A 695 5.37 27.70 31.48
N GLU A 696 5.08 29.01 31.43
CA GLU A 696 5.78 30.01 30.60
C GLU A 696 7.26 30.20 30.98
N ALA A 697 7.81 29.36 31.87
CA ALA A 697 9.23 29.32 32.18
C ALA A 697 9.93 28.39 31.19
N ASP A 698 10.52 29.00 30.15
CA ASP A 698 11.51 28.42 29.26
C ASP A 698 11.16 27.04 28.71
N PHE A 699 10.63 27.00 27.48
CA PHE A 699 10.57 25.77 26.67
C PHE A 699 11.99 25.32 26.36
N PHE A 700 12.67 24.72 27.34
CA PHE A 700 13.92 24.05 27.11
C PHE A 700 13.61 22.86 26.22
N LEU A 701 14.04 22.97 24.96
CA LEU A 701 14.28 21.78 24.14
C LEU A 701 14.98 20.77 25.04
N PRO A 702 14.56 19.49 25.06
CA PRO A 702 15.30 18.47 25.78
C PRO A 702 16.78 18.64 25.47
N GLN A 703 17.67 18.63 26.46
CA GLN A 703 19.10 18.89 26.23
C GLN A 703 19.65 18.06 25.06
N ALA A 704 19.19 16.81 24.92
CA ALA A 704 19.53 15.93 23.81
C ALA A 704 19.09 16.44 22.42
N ALA A 705 18.02 17.23 22.33
CA ALA A 705 17.56 17.87 21.10
C ALA A 705 18.39 19.11 20.75
N GLU A 706 18.82 19.90 21.75
CA GLU A 706 19.79 20.98 21.53
C GLU A 706 21.14 20.41 21.08
N GLU A 707 21.63 19.37 21.76
CA GLU A 707 22.85 18.65 21.38
C GLU A 707 22.75 18.10 19.94
N LEU A 708 21.59 17.53 19.56
CA LEU A 708 21.35 17.05 18.20
C LEU A 708 21.39 18.20 17.18
N ARG A 709 20.73 19.32 17.48
CA ARG A 709 20.72 20.50 16.60
C ARG A 709 22.14 21.01 16.38
N ASP A 710 22.89 21.19 17.47
CA ASP A 710 24.24 21.72 17.43
C ASP A 710 25.17 20.74 16.68
N GLU A 711 25.03 19.43 16.90
CA GLU A 711 25.75 18.39 16.17
C GLU A 711 25.45 18.41 14.66
N VAL A 712 24.17 18.57 14.28
CA VAL A 712 23.75 18.67 12.87
C VAL A 712 24.35 19.90 12.21
N LEU A 713 24.30 21.06 12.89
CA LEU A 713 24.83 22.32 12.37
C LEU A 713 26.36 22.32 12.28
N GLU A 714 27.06 21.78 13.27
CA GLU A 714 28.53 21.72 13.32
C GLU A 714 29.11 20.88 12.17
N ARG A 715 28.47 19.75 11.85
CA ARG A 715 28.99 18.78 10.86
C ARG A 715 28.46 18.96 9.45
N HIS A 716 27.41 19.76 9.25
CA HIS A 716 26.72 19.87 7.97
C HIS A 716 27.64 20.13 6.77
N ASP A 717 28.49 21.16 6.87
CA ASP A 717 29.34 21.60 5.75
C ASP A 717 30.45 20.58 5.45
N ALA A 718 30.97 19.92 6.48
CA ALA A 718 31.97 18.86 6.33
C ALA A 718 31.38 17.62 5.64
N VAL A 719 30.17 17.22 6.04
CA VAL A 719 29.44 16.10 5.41
C VAL A 719 29.12 16.40 3.95
N ILE A 720 28.67 17.62 3.63
CA ILE A 720 28.45 18.03 2.24
C ILE A 720 29.73 17.93 1.44
N SER A 721 30.84 18.45 1.97
CA SER A 721 32.14 18.41 1.29
C SER A 721 32.62 16.97 1.04
N GLU A 722 32.44 16.06 2.00
CA GLU A 722 32.76 14.63 1.82
C GLU A 722 31.88 13.97 0.76
N LEU A 723 30.58 14.26 0.76
CA LEU A 723 29.63 13.73 -0.21
C LEU A 723 29.94 14.24 -1.63
N GLU A 724 30.21 15.53 -1.80
CA GLU A 724 30.63 16.09 -3.09
C GLU A 724 31.95 15.48 -3.57
N ALA A 725 32.92 15.29 -2.68
CA ALA A 725 34.17 14.59 -3.04
C ALA A 725 33.92 13.12 -3.41
N ALA A 726 33.00 12.42 -2.74
CA ALA A 726 32.62 11.05 -3.11
C ALA A 726 31.94 11.00 -4.48
N ARG A 727 31.08 11.97 -4.79
CA ARG A 727 30.47 12.13 -6.11
C ARG A 727 31.52 12.35 -7.20
N ASP A 728 32.45 13.27 -6.99
CA ASP A 728 33.45 13.65 -8.00
C ASP A 728 34.50 12.55 -8.25
N ARG A 729 34.71 11.64 -7.27
CA ARG A 729 35.61 10.50 -7.41
C ARG A 729 35.00 9.31 -8.14
N SER A 730 33.68 9.15 -8.08
CA SER A 730 33.01 7.98 -8.64
C SER A 730 32.61 8.24 -10.09
N GLU A 731 32.95 7.31 -10.98
CA GLU A 731 32.44 7.27 -12.36
C GLU A 731 31.08 6.56 -12.45
N SER A 732 30.60 6.01 -11.33
CA SER A 732 29.43 5.16 -11.29
C SER A 732 28.14 5.97 -11.11
N LEU A 733 27.23 5.84 -12.07
CA LEU A 733 25.94 6.56 -12.05
C LEU A 733 25.14 6.28 -10.77
N VAL A 734 25.14 5.04 -10.27
CA VAL A 734 24.41 4.67 -9.05
C VAL A 734 24.95 5.39 -7.81
N VAL A 735 26.27 5.57 -7.73
CA VAL A 735 26.93 6.31 -6.64
C VAL A 735 26.62 7.80 -6.77
N GLU A 736 26.75 8.37 -7.96
CA GLU A 736 26.46 9.78 -8.20
C GLU A 736 25.00 10.15 -7.82
N MET A 737 24.04 9.34 -8.27
CA MET A 737 22.62 9.57 -8.01
C MET A 737 22.28 9.27 -6.53
N GLY A 738 22.91 8.27 -5.93
CA GLY A 738 22.79 7.97 -4.50
C GLY A 738 23.27 9.11 -3.61
N VAL A 739 24.46 9.66 -3.90
CA VAL A 739 25.01 10.84 -3.22
C VAL A 739 24.07 12.04 -3.38
N THR A 740 23.54 12.28 -4.58
CA THR A 740 22.61 13.38 -4.84
C THR A 740 21.36 13.28 -3.97
N CYS A 741 20.79 12.09 -3.82
CA CYS A 741 19.64 11.86 -2.94
C CYS A 741 19.98 12.05 -1.46
N LEU A 742 21.17 11.62 -1.04
CA LEU A 742 21.63 11.79 0.34
C LEU A 742 21.93 13.25 0.68
N LEU A 743 22.55 14.02 -0.22
CA LEU A 743 22.75 15.46 -0.05
C LEU A 743 21.41 16.18 0.21
N ARG A 744 20.38 15.84 -0.58
CA ARG A 744 19.02 16.37 -0.36
C ARG A 744 18.48 16.01 1.02
N ALA A 745 18.63 14.76 1.46
CA ALA A 745 18.19 14.34 2.79
C ALA A 745 18.96 15.04 3.94
N VAL A 746 20.26 15.29 3.76
CA VAL A 746 21.09 16.04 4.72
C VAL A 746 20.65 17.50 4.81
N HIS A 747 20.34 18.15 3.69
CA HIS A 747 19.77 19.50 3.68
C HIS A 747 18.39 19.55 4.35
N GLN A 748 17.49 18.62 4.03
CA GLN A 748 16.17 18.54 4.66
C GLN A 748 16.26 18.32 6.17
N LEU A 749 17.24 17.53 6.64
CA LEU A 749 17.47 17.36 8.08
C LEU A 749 17.97 18.65 8.74
N ARG A 750 18.85 19.41 8.07
CA ARG A 750 19.27 20.72 8.55
C ARG A 750 18.12 21.72 8.62
N GLU A 751 17.30 21.79 7.57
CA GLU A 751 16.10 22.64 7.55
C GLU A 751 15.12 22.29 8.67
N MET A 752 15.00 21.00 8.98
CA MET A 752 14.14 20.49 10.06
C MET A 752 14.60 20.96 11.45
N VAL A 753 15.91 21.09 11.70
CA VAL A 753 16.46 21.53 12.99
C VAL A 753 16.67 23.04 13.07
N ASP A 754 16.53 23.77 11.96
CA ASP A 754 16.65 25.22 11.92
C ASP A 754 15.44 25.87 12.62
N PRO A 755 15.64 26.68 13.68
CA PRO A 755 14.53 27.31 14.38
C PRO A 755 13.73 28.31 13.52
N SER A 756 14.30 28.76 12.39
CA SER A 756 13.68 29.70 11.47
C SER A 756 12.86 29.04 10.35
N GLY A 757 12.95 27.71 10.22
CA GLY A 757 12.28 26.96 9.17
C GLY A 757 10.75 26.97 9.32
N PRO A 758 10.00 26.92 8.21
CA PRO A 758 8.56 26.71 8.27
C PRO A 758 8.25 25.30 8.78
N VAL A 759 7.30 25.18 9.69
CA VAL A 759 6.79 23.90 10.16
C VAL A 759 5.49 23.58 9.46
N SER A 760 5.44 22.44 8.78
CA SER A 760 4.17 21.89 8.31
C SER A 760 3.38 21.35 9.52
N PRO A 761 2.17 21.88 9.80
CA PRO A 761 1.38 21.47 10.96
C PRO A 761 0.74 20.07 10.81
N SER A 762 0.70 19.55 9.58
CA SER A 762 0.12 18.24 9.24
C SER A 762 1.14 17.37 8.49
N GLU A 763 0.98 16.04 8.61
CA GLU A 763 1.63 15.10 7.70
C GLU A 763 1.01 15.25 6.30
N ALA A 764 1.85 15.14 5.27
CA ALA A 764 1.40 15.07 3.90
C ALA A 764 0.67 13.74 3.65
N ASP A 765 -0.35 13.74 2.78
CA ASP A 765 -1.00 12.50 2.39
C ASP A 765 -0.03 11.64 1.56
N PRO A 766 0.28 10.39 1.97
CA PRO A 766 1.17 9.51 1.21
C PRO A 766 0.72 9.32 -0.25
N ARG A 767 -0.60 9.39 -0.51
CA ARG A 767 -1.16 9.26 -1.86
C ARG A 767 -0.66 10.34 -2.81
N HIS A 768 -0.55 11.57 -2.32
CA HIS A 768 -0.04 12.71 -3.10
C HIS A 768 1.44 12.50 -3.45
N MET A 769 2.20 11.92 -2.53
CA MET A 769 3.64 11.77 -2.70
C MET A 769 4.02 10.63 -3.64
N LEU A 770 3.27 9.53 -3.58
CA LEU A 770 3.55 8.33 -4.37
C LEU A 770 2.91 8.38 -5.76
N SER A 771 1.69 8.93 -5.87
CA SER A 771 0.86 8.76 -7.08
C SER A 771 0.47 10.05 -7.79
N ALA A 772 0.72 11.25 -7.23
CA ALA A 772 0.23 12.48 -7.86
C ALA A 772 0.73 12.67 -9.29
N GLU A 773 1.99 12.32 -9.59
CA GLU A 773 2.53 12.50 -10.95
C GLU A 773 1.83 11.63 -11.99
N LEU A 774 1.21 10.51 -11.60
CA LEU A 774 0.42 9.69 -12.52
C LEU A 774 -0.82 10.44 -13.05
N LEU A 775 -1.33 11.43 -12.31
CA LEU A 775 -2.44 12.28 -12.76
C LEU A 775 -2.06 13.11 -13.99
N LYS A 776 -0.77 13.38 -14.21
CA LYS A 776 -0.30 14.07 -15.42
C LYS A 776 -0.38 13.23 -16.68
N ILE A 777 -0.48 11.90 -16.58
CA ILE A 777 -0.46 10.98 -17.73
C ILE A 777 -1.85 10.89 -18.35
N PRO A 778 -2.11 11.45 -19.55
CA PRO A 778 -3.45 11.49 -20.12
C PRO A 778 -4.07 10.09 -20.24
N GLY A 779 -5.32 9.94 -19.80
CA GLY A 779 -6.06 8.67 -19.86
C GLY A 779 -5.64 7.62 -18.81
N MET A 780 -4.70 7.93 -17.91
CA MET A 780 -4.45 7.12 -16.72
C MET A 780 -5.52 7.41 -15.67
N ARG A 781 -6.34 6.40 -15.37
CA ARG A 781 -7.33 6.45 -14.29
C ARG A 781 -6.66 5.92 -13.03
N LEU A 782 -6.90 6.56 -11.89
CA LEU A 782 -6.52 6.05 -10.58
C LEU A 782 -7.79 5.61 -9.85
N ASP A 783 -7.68 4.67 -8.92
CA ASP A 783 -8.77 4.26 -8.02
C ASP A 783 -8.78 5.11 -6.74
N ASP A 784 -9.66 4.81 -5.77
CA ASP A 784 -9.77 5.56 -4.51
C ASP A 784 -8.53 5.49 -3.61
N ARG A 785 -7.67 4.49 -3.86
CA ARG A 785 -6.36 4.34 -3.22
C ARG A 785 -5.27 5.13 -3.93
N TRP A 786 -5.62 5.85 -5.00
CA TRP A 786 -4.71 6.54 -5.90
C TRP A 786 -3.74 5.58 -6.61
N GLU A 787 -4.18 4.35 -6.85
CA GLU A 787 -3.42 3.35 -7.59
C GLU A 787 -4.02 3.17 -8.99
N PRO A 788 -3.22 2.92 -10.03
CA PRO A 788 -3.74 2.58 -11.33
C PRO A 788 -4.39 1.17 -11.25
N PRO A 789 -5.63 0.98 -11.75
CA PRO A 789 -6.34 -0.30 -11.67
C PRO A 789 -5.81 -1.37 -12.63
N MET A 790 -4.66 -1.11 -13.27
CA MET A 790 -4.05 -1.96 -14.28
C MET A 790 -2.76 -2.58 -13.74
N ASP A 791 -2.29 -3.64 -14.39
CA ASP A 791 -1.09 -4.35 -13.96
C ASP A 791 0.16 -3.43 -13.97
N ALA A 792 1.15 -3.80 -13.17
CA ALA A 792 2.37 -3.02 -12.98
C ALA A 792 3.17 -2.86 -14.29
N VAL A 793 3.13 -3.85 -15.18
CA VAL A 793 3.86 -3.84 -16.45
C VAL A 793 3.23 -2.84 -17.43
N THR A 794 1.90 -2.88 -17.58
CA THR A 794 1.15 -1.91 -18.40
C THR A 794 1.29 -0.49 -17.85
N THR A 795 1.26 -0.34 -16.53
CA THR A 795 1.51 0.95 -15.86
C THR A 795 2.89 1.48 -16.20
N GLN A 796 3.94 0.66 -16.09
CA GLN A 796 5.30 1.04 -16.46
C GLN A 796 5.37 1.49 -17.93
N GLU A 797 4.76 0.75 -18.87
CA GLU A 797 4.78 1.16 -20.28
C GLU A 797 4.11 2.50 -20.54
N ARG A 798 3.01 2.81 -19.85
CA ARG A 798 2.37 4.12 -19.96
C ARG A 798 3.25 5.23 -19.40
N ILE A 799 3.94 4.98 -18.27
CA ILE A 799 4.91 5.91 -17.69
C ILE A 799 6.08 6.12 -18.66
N LEU A 800 6.60 5.08 -19.30
CA LEU A 800 7.69 5.22 -20.27
C LEU A 800 7.29 6.07 -21.47
N ARG A 801 6.09 5.85 -22.04
CA ARG A 801 5.58 6.66 -23.16
C ARG A 801 5.43 8.12 -22.75
N PHE A 802 4.89 8.35 -21.54
CA PHE A 802 4.79 9.69 -20.97
C PHE A 802 6.17 10.33 -20.83
N LEU A 803 7.14 9.64 -20.21
CA LEU A 803 8.50 10.13 -19.94
C LEU A 803 9.33 10.37 -21.22
N ALA A 804 9.01 9.71 -22.33
CA ALA A 804 9.68 9.92 -23.61
C ALA A 804 9.32 11.28 -24.25
N ASP A 805 8.19 11.89 -23.87
CA ASP A 805 7.72 13.17 -24.37
C ASP A 805 8.02 14.34 -23.40
N PRO A 806 7.89 15.61 -23.82
CA PRO A 806 7.89 16.75 -22.92
C PRO A 806 6.77 16.66 -21.89
N GLN A 807 7.11 16.81 -20.60
CA GLN A 807 6.17 16.65 -19.49
C GLN A 807 5.32 17.92 -19.31
N PRO A 808 3.98 17.81 -19.21
CA PRO A 808 3.14 18.95 -18.88
C PRO A 808 3.38 19.39 -17.43
N ASP A 809 3.28 20.70 -17.19
CA ASP A 809 3.13 21.24 -15.84
C ASP A 809 1.75 20.87 -15.26
N TRP A 810 1.53 21.17 -13.97
CA TRP A 810 0.26 20.81 -13.31
C TRP A 810 -0.96 21.51 -13.91
N GLN A 811 -0.79 22.75 -14.39
CA GLN A 811 -1.87 23.51 -15.00
C GLN A 811 -2.27 22.94 -16.37
N THR A 812 -1.28 22.60 -17.21
CA THR A 812 -1.51 21.96 -18.51
C THR A 812 -2.11 20.58 -18.32
N ALA A 813 -1.60 19.78 -17.38
CA ALA A 813 -2.17 18.48 -17.04
C ALA A 813 -3.64 18.61 -16.62
N TYR A 814 -3.98 19.60 -15.80
CA TYR A 814 -5.35 19.89 -15.40
C TYR A 814 -6.26 20.23 -16.58
N GLN A 815 -5.80 21.10 -17.49
CA GLN A 815 -6.55 21.47 -18.69
C GLN A 815 -6.80 20.26 -19.60
N VAL A 816 -5.77 19.45 -19.87
CA VAL A 816 -5.90 18.21 -20.67
C VAL A 816 -6.90 17.23 -20.02
N ARG A 817 -6.94 17.15 -18.68
CA ARG A 817 -7.93 16.33 -17.96
C ARG A 817 -9.35 16.90 -18.04
N CYS A 818 -9.51 18.23 -17.99
CA CYS A 818 -10.80 18.89 -18.21
C CYS A 818 -11.32 18.62 -19.64
N GLU A 819 -10.46 18.78 -20.64
CA GLU A 819 -10.80 18.57 -22.06
C GLU A 819 -11.16 17.11 -22.37
N SER A 820 -10.46 16.16 -21.75
CA SER A 820 -10.79 14.73 -21.88
C SER A 820 -12.04 14.31 -21.08
N GLY A 821 -12.60 15.22 -20.25
CA GLY A 821 -13.76 14.94 -19.41
C GLY A 821 -13.48 14.00 -18.25
N ASP A 822 -12.22 13.84 -17.84
CA ASP A 822 -11.81 12.97 -16.74
C ASP A 822 -11.96 13.67 -15.39
N ARG A 823 -13.21 13.66 -14.90
CA ARG A 823 -13.61 14.41 -13.70
C ARG A 823 -12.89 13.97 -12.44
N LEU A 824 -12.72 12.66 -12.28
CA LEU A 824 -12.05 12.09 -11.11
C LEU A 824 -10.59 12.53 -11.05
N ALA A 825 -9.90 12.56 -12.20
CA ALA A 825 -8.54 13.09 -12.27
C ALA A 825 -8.50 14.60 -11.97
N THR A 826 -9.45 15.40 -12.49
CA THR A 826 -9.50 16.84 -12.19
C THR A 826 -9.78 17.13 -10.72
N GLU A 827 -10.66 16.36 -10.07
CA GLU A 827 -10.96 16.49 -8.64
C GLU A 827 -9.72 16.17 -7.79
N ARG A 828 -9.04 15.06 -8.08
CA ARG A 828 -7.80 14.68 -7.39
C ARG A 828 -6.67 15.66 -7.62
N LEU A 829 -6.57 16.26 -8.81
CA LEU A 829 -5.61 17.33 -9.05
C LEU A 829 -5.87 18.53 -8.12
N LEU A 830 -7.13 18.86 -7.81
CA LEU A 830 -7.47 19.95 -6.88
C LEU A 830 -7.18 19.61 -5.41
N GLU A 831 -7.14 18.33 -5.04
CA GLU A 831 -6.77 17.87 -3.69
C GLU A 831 -5.28 18.11 -3.38
N LEU A 832 -4.43 18.22 -4.40
CA LEU A 832 -2.98 18.41 -4.22
C LEU A 832 -2.63 19.77 -3.59
N ASP A 833 -1.48 19.81 -2.89
CA ASP A 833 -0.91 21.02 -2.30
C ASP A 833 0.06 21.76 -3.27
N VAL A 834 -0.07 21.50 -4.57
CA VAL A 834 0.76 22.12 -5.63
C VAL A 834 0.24 23.48 -6.08
N TRP A 835 -0.88 23.93 -5.52
CA TRP A 835 -1.54 25.18 -5.90
C TRP A 835 -1.24 26.25 -4.85
N ASP A 836 -0.87 27.43 -5.30
CA ASP A 836 -0.33 28.50 -4.45
C ASP A 836 -1.39 29.08 -3.49
N SER A 837 -2.67 29.02 -3.88
CA SER A 837 -3.77 29.58 -3.08
C SER A 837 -5.08 28.82 -3.26
N ASN A 838 -5.95 28.96 -2.25
CA ASN A 838 -7.34 28.47 -2.35
C ASN A 838 -8.12 29.20 -3.45
N GLU A 839 -7.81 30.47 -3.71
CA GLU A 839 -8.41 31.24 -4.81
C GLU A 839 -8.08 30.60 -6.18
N GLN A 840 -6.86 30.13 -6.36
CA GLN A 840 -6.48 29.39 -7.56
C GLN A 840 -7.26 28.08 -7.68
N LYS A 841 -7.44 27.34 -6.59
CA LYS A 841 -8.28 26.13 -6.57
C LYS A 841 -9.73 26.45 -6.94
N ASP A 842 -10.29 27.56 -6.47
CA ASP A 842 -11.65 27.99 -6.79
C ASP A 842 -11.81 28.39 -8.26
N LEU A 843 -10.84 29.12 -8.83
CA LEU A 843 -10.82 29.42 -10.26
C LEU A 843 -10.75 28.15 -11.11
N LEU A 844 -9.94 27.17 -10.71
CA LEU A 844 -9.85 25.89 -11.41
C LEU A 844 -11.17 25.10 -11.30
N ARG A 845 -11.83 25.12 -10.14
CA ARG A 845 -13.18 24.55 -9.98
C ARG A 845 -14.18 25.19 -10.95
N GLU A 846 -14.15 26.52 -11.09
CA GLU A 846 -15.02 27.22 -12.04
C GLU A 846 -14.74 26.79 -13.48
N VAL A 847 -13.45 26.67 -13.87
CA VAL A 847 -13.06 26.17 -15.20
C VAL A 847 -13.59 24.76 -15.41
N ARG A 848 -13.40 23.85 -14.45
CA ARG A 848 -13.92 22.48 -14.52
C ARG A 848 -15.43 22.46 -14.71
N ASP A 849 -16.15 23.28 -13.96
CA ASP A 849 -17.61 23.35 -14.03
C ASP A 849 -18.05 23.83 -15.43
N GLN A 850 -17.34 24.78 -16.05
CA GLN A 850 -17.60 25.20 -17.43
C GLN A 850 -17.46 24.05 -18.45
N TYR A 851 -16.52 23.11 -18.26
CA TYR A 851 -16.40 21.90 -19.10
C TYR A 851 -17.46 20.83 -18.77
N ILE A 852 -17.89 20.73 -17.51
CA ILE A 852 -18.87 19.74 -17.05
C ILE A 852 -20.30 20.08 -17.51
N GLN A 853 -20.67 21.36 -17.47
CA GLN A 853 -22.04 21.82 -17.74
C GLN A 853 -22.58 21.45 -19.13
N PRO A 854 -21.84 21.57 -20.25
CA PRO A 854 -22.30 21.13 -21.57
C PRO A 854 -22.59 19.63 -21.62
N THR A 855 -21.73 18.81 -21.00
CA THR A 855 -21.92 17.36 -20.95
C THR A 855 -23.14 16.98 -20.12
N ARG A 856 -23.36 17.63 -18.98
CA ARG A 856 -24.56 17.45 -18.14
C ARG A 856 -25.83 17.85 -18.90
N SER A 857 -25.80 18.99 -19.57
CA SER A 857 -26.91 19.50 -20.37
C SER A 857 -27.27 18.56 -21.54
N SER A 858 -26.25 18.00 -22.22
CA SER A 858 -26.43 17.02 -23.29
C SER A 858 -27.10 15.73 -22.79
N LEU A 859 -26.63 15.16 -21.67
CA LEU A 859 -27.23 13.96 -21.07
C LEU A 859 -28.67 14.19 -20.61
N LEU A 860 -28.96 15.35 -20.02
CA LEU A 860 -30.33 15.73 -19.65
C LEU A 860 -31.23 15.86 -20.88
N ALA A 861 -30.72 16.42 -21.98
CA ALA A 861 -31.46 16.50 -23.24
C ALA A 861 -31.72 15.12 -23.85
N GLU A 862 -30.74 14.21 -23.80
CA GLU A 862 -30.90 12.81 -24.24
C GLU A 862 -31.94 12.06 -23.39
N LEU A 863 -31.91 12.23 -22.06
CA LEU A 863 -32.91 11.66 -21.16
C LEU A 863 -34.31 12.19 -21.47
N ALA A 864 -34.47 13.51 -21.64
CA ALA A 864 -35.75 14.10 -22.00
C ALA A 864 -36.24 13.65 -23.40
N GLN A 865 -35.34 13.32 -24.32
CA GLN A 865 -35.71 12.72 -25.60
C GLN A 865 -36.17 11.26 -25.42
N PHE A 866 -35.49 10.50 -24.56
CA PHE A 866 -35.84 9.12 -24.26
C PHE A 866 -37.18 9.01 -23.52
N GLU A 867 -37.43 9.87 -22.52
CA GLU A 867 -38.72 10.02 -21.83
C GLU A 867 -39.86 10.26 -22.84
N ARG A 868 -39.67 11.19 -23.79
CA ARG A 868 -40.66 11.45 -24.85
C ARG A 868 -40.93 10.24 -25.73
N ARG A 869 -39.90 9.44 -26.04
CA ARG A 869 -40.06 8.21 -26.84
C ARG A 869 -40.81 7.14 -26.07
N LEU A 870 -40.52 6.98 -24.78
CA LEU A 870 -41.27 6.06 -23.92
C LEU A 870 -42.73 6.46 -23.80
N GLN A 871 -43.04 7.75 -23.60
CA GLN A 871 -44.42 8.21 -23.49
C GLN A 871 -45.25 7.84 -24.74
N VAL A 872 -44.67 8.01 -25.93
CA VAL A 872 -45.34 7.66 -27.21
C VAL A 872 -45.64 6.16 -27.33
N ILE A 873 -44.83 5.30 -26.69
CA ILE A 873 -45.05 3.84 -26.69
C ILE A 873 -45.98 3.41 -25.57
N ALA A 874 -45.87 4.01 -24.38
CA ALA A 874 -46.83 3.82 -23.29
C ALA A 874 -48.27 4.15 -23.75
N ASP A 875 -48.43 5.19 -24.57
CA ASP A 875 -49.72 5.54 -25.17
C ASP A 875 -50.23 4.48 -26.18
N LYS A 876 -49.35 3.61 -26.71
CA LYS A 876 -49.66 2.57 -27.71
C LYS A 876 -49.80 1.17 -27.11
N GLU A 877 -49.02 0.79 -26.10
CA GLU A 877 -48.97 -0.55 -25.51
C GLU A 877 -49.44 -0.56 -24.05
N ARG A 878 -50.51 -1.30 -23.75
CA ARG A 878 -51.14 -1.39 -22.41
C ARG A 878 -50.41 -2.32 -21.42
N ARG A 879 -49.09 -2.38 -21.43
CA ARG A 879 -48.33 -3.14 -20.41
C ARG A 879 -47.91 -2.20 -19.28
N LEU A 880 -48.75 -2.13 -18.24
CA LEU A 880 -48.58 -1.21 -17.11
C LEU A 880 -47.36 -1.51 -16.23
N ASP A 881 -46.98 -2.78 -16.09
CA ASP A 881 -45.94 -3.18 -15.13
C ASP A 881 -44.52 -2.81 -15.61
N ASP A 882 -44.19 -3.10 -16.88
CA ASP A 882 -42.90 -2.72 -17.49
C ASP A 882 -42.71 -1.19 -17.55
N GLN A 883 -43.82 -0.45 -17.74
CA GLN A 883 -43.81 1.01 -17.78
C GLN A 883 -43.42 1.61 -16.44
N GLN A 884 -43.97 1.08 -15.33
CA GLN A 884 -43.74 1.65 -14.01
C GLN A 884 -42.29 1.41 -13.54
N GLU A 885 -41.69 0.27 -13.90
CA GLU A 885 -40.27 0.00 -13.66
C GLU A 885 -39.37 0.97 -14.45
N LEU A 886 -39.67 1.18 -15.73
CA LEU A 886 -38.97 2.11 -16.61
C LEU A 886 -39.03 3.56 -16.09
N GLU A 887 -40.22 4.02 -15.70
CA GLU A 887 -40.41 5.35 -15.13
C GLU A 887 -39.67 5.53 -13.81
N ASN A 888 -39.64 4.51 -12.94
CA ASN A 888 -38.88 4.55 -11.70
C ASN A 888 -37.36 4.59 -11.94
N ARG A 889 -36.86 3.83 -12.93
CA ARG A 889 -35.45 3.89 -13.35
C ARG A 889 -35.09 5.27 -13.90
N LEU A 890 -35.94 5.86 -14.74
CA LEU A 890 -35.73 7.21 -15.27
C LEU A 890 -35.80 8.29 -14.20
N ARG A 891 -36.74 8.17 -13.25
CA ARG A 891 -36.83 9.08 -12.10
C ARG A 891 -35.54 9.04 -11.28
N ARG A 892 -35.00 7.85 -10.98
CA ARG A 892 -33.72 7.69 -10.28
C ARG A 892 -32.56 8.30 -11.07
N LEU A 893 -32.51 8.08 -12.39
CA LEU A 893 -31.49 8.69 -13.27
C LEU A 893 -31.56 10.22 -13.25
N ARG A 894 -32.78 10.78 -13.26
CA ARG A 894 -33.01 12.22 -13.23
C ARG A 894 -32.69 12.83 -11.87
N GLU A 895 -33.15 12.22 -10.79
CA GLU A 895 -32.84 12.65 -9.41
C GLU A 895 -31.34 12.59 -9.16
N SER A 896 -30.68 11.54 -9.66
CA SER A 896 -29.22 11.45 -9.68
C SER A 896 -28.65 12.64 -10.46
N LEU A 897 -28.89 12.79 -11.77
CA LEU A 897 -28.32 13.88 -12.57
C LEU A 897 -28.70 15.30 -12.17
N ALA A 898 -29.84 15.51 -11.48
CA ALA A 898 -30.30 16.79 -10.99
C ALA A 898 -29.70 17.15 -9.63
N SER A 899 -29.28 16.17 -8.84
CA SER A 899 -28.61 16.43 -7.57
C SER A 899 -27.32 17.22 -7.82
N GLU A 900 -27.17 18.33 -7.11
CA GLU A 900 -25.91 19.09 -6.99
C GLU A 900 -24.90 18.40 -6.06
N SER A 901 -25.19 17.17 -5.61
CA SER A 901 -24.27 16.44 -4.76
C SER A 901 -22.98 16.10 -5.53
N PRO A 902 -21.79 16.34 -4.95
CA PRO A 902 -20.52 15.92 -5.54
C PRO A 902 -20.49 14.40 -5.81
N ALA A 903 -21.28 13.60 -5.08
CA ALA A 903 -21.41 12.16 -5.31
C ALA A 903 -22.01 11.81 -6.69
N VAL A 904 -22.85 12.67 -7.26
CA VAL A 904 -23.43 12.52 -8.61
C VAL A 904 -22.47 13.00 -9.71
N GLU A 905 -21.49 13.83 -9.35
CA GLU A 905 -20.49 14.35 -10.28
C GLU A 905 -19.47 13.29 -10.71
N THR A 906 -19.46 12.15 -10.02
CA THR A 906 -18.61 11.01 -10.32
C THR A 906 -18.88 10.44 -11.71
N MET A 907 -17.80 10.19 -12.46
CA MET A 907 -17.84 9.55 -13.78
C MET A 907 -18.54 8.19 -13.72
N SER A 908 -18.53 7.49 -12.58
CA SER A 908 -19.30 6.27 -12.35
C SER A 908 -20.80 6.51 -12.45
N THR A 909 -21.32 7.62 -11.93
CA THR A 909 -22.74 8.00 -12.05
C THR A 909 -23.11 8.33 -13.49
N ILE A 910 -22.28 9.07 -14.23
CA ILE A 910 -22.54 9.36 -15.64
C ILE A 910 -22.37 8.14 -16.54
N GLU A 911 -21.32 7.33 -16.34
CA GLU A 911 -21.12 6.08 -17.06
C GLU A 911 -22.20 5.05 -16.70
N TRP A 912 -22.68 5.04 -15.46
CA TRP A 912 -23.86 4.29 -15.05
C TRP A 912 -25.10 4.82 -15.77
N CYS A 913 -25.34 6.13 -15.79
CA CYS A 913 -26.44 6.74 -16.53
C CYS A 913 -26.39 6.41 -18.03
N ARG A 914 -25.21 6.44 -18.65
CA ARG A 914 -25.01 6.06 -20.05
C ARG A 914 -25.24 4.57 -20.29
N ARG A 915 -24.75 3.71 -19.39
CA ARG A 915 -24.98 2.25 -19.44
C ARG A 915 -26.45 1.93 -19.28
N GLU A 916 -27.10 2.55 -18.31
CA GLU A 916 -28.52 2.38 -18.05
C GLU A 916 -29.33 2.88 -19.26
N LEU A 917 -29.04 4.07 -19.78
CA LEU A 917 -29.64 4.57 -21.03
C LEU A 917 -29.41 3.64 -22.22
N ALA A 918 -28.23 3.05 -22.36
CA ALA A 918 -27.92 2.10 -23.42
C ALA A 918 -28.71 0.78 -23.24
N ALA A 919 -28.80 0.27 -22.02
CA ALA A 919 -29.60 -0.91 -21.66
C ALA A 919 -31.10 -0.65 -21.89
N LEU A 920 -31.57 0.55 -21.56
CA LEU A 920 -32.93 1.00 -21.83
C LEU A 920 -33.18 1.09 -23.34
N ARG A 921 -32.23 1.60 -24.14
CA ARG A 921 -32.31 1.62 -25.61
C ARG A 921 -32.31 0.21 -26.21
N SER A 922 -31.55 -0.74 -25.65
CA SER A 922 -31.53 -2.13 -26.14
C SER A 922 -32.83 -2.85 -25.79
N GLY A 923 -33.33 -2.71 -24.55
CA GLY A 923 -34.64 -3.25 -24.16
C GLY A 923 -35.78 -2.67 -25.01
N PHE A 924 -35.72 -1.37 -25.29
CA PHE A 924 -36.65 -0.69 -26.18
C PHE A 924 -36.64 -1.22 -27.63
N ARG A 925 -35.46 -1.57 -28.18
CA ARG A 925 -35.38 -2.20 -29.51
C ARG A 925 -36.04 -3.59 -29.54
N ILE A 926 -35.93 -4.35 -28.45
CA ILE A 926 -36.55 -5.68 -28.34
C ILE A 926 -38.08 -5.55 -28.36
N LEU A 927 -38.64 -4.59 -27.61
CA LEU A 927 -40.08 -4.28 -27.63
C LEU A 927 -40.57 -3.87 -29.02
N GLN A 928 -39.77 -3.13 -29.80
CA GLN A 928 -40.12 -2.80 -31.18
C GLN A 928 -40.05 -3.98 -32.17
N SER A 929 -39.32 -5.05 -31.84
CA SER A 929 -39.06 -6.16 -32.76
C SER A 929 -40.04 -7.34 -32.63
N ASP A 930 -40.84 -7.39 -31.56
CA ASP A 930 -41.75 -8.53 -31.28
C ASP A 930 -43.08 -8.48 -32.05
N ASP A 931 -43.33 -7.44 -32.85
CA ASP A 931 -44.44 -7.38 -33.82
C ASP A 931 -44.03 -7.95 -35.19
N SER A 932 -44.10 -9.29 -35.30
CA SER A 932 -44.40 -10.17 -36.47
C SER A 932 -43.83 -9.89 -37.89
N PRO A 933 -43.35 -10.93 -38.63
CA PRO A 933 -42.98 -10.82 -40.04
C PRO A 933 -44.23 -10.87 -40.94
N GLY A 934 -44.54 -9.76 -41.62
CA GLY A 934 -45.55 -9.73 -42.68
C GLY A 934 -45.42 -8.49 -43.57
N PRO A 935 -45.37 -8.62 -44.91
CA PRO A 935 -45.16 -7.49 -45.79
C PRO A 935 -46.49 -6.77 -46.01
N PHE A 936 -46.57 -5.48 -45.65
CA PHE A 936 -47.60 -4.59 -46.18
C PHE A 936 -46.94 -3.42 -46.91
N PRO A 937 -47.31 -3.17 -48.18
CA PRO A 937 -46.74 -2.10 -48.97
C PRO A 937 -47.51 -0.80 -48.76
N GLY A 938 -46.76 0.29 -48.71
CA GLY A 938 -47.23 1.60 -49.17
C GLY A 938 -47.74 2.54 -48.08
N LEU A 939 -46.81 3.27 -47.47
CA LEU A 939 -46.94 4.71 -47.22
C LEU A 939 -45.54 5.35 -47.37
N PRO A 940 -45.45 6.59 -47.87
CA PRO A 940 -44.22 7.16 -48.41
C PRO A 940 -43.28 7.61 -47.29
N GLU A 941 -42.02 7.19 -47.37
CA GLU A 941 -40.91 7.76 -46.64
C GLU A 941 -40.76 9.24 -47.03
N VAL A 942 -40.89 10.11 -46.04
CA VAL A 942 -40.35 11.48 -46.11
C VAL A 942 -38.93 11.39 -45.59
N GLU A 943 -37.99 11.16 -46.50
CA GLU A 943 -36.56 11.33 -46.26
C GLU A 943 -36.27 12.80 -45.96
N HIS A 944 -36.08 13.14 -44.68
CA HIS A 944 -35.28 14.31 -44.33
C HIS A 944 -33.83 13.85 -44.20
N GLY A 945 -33.08 14.04 -45.28
CA GLY A 945 -31.63 13.98 -45.27
C GLY A 945 -31.07 15.07 -44.34
N LEU A 946 -30.46 14.64 -43.24
CA LEU A 946 -29.43 15.41 -42.56
C LEU A 946 -28.11 14.68 -42.84
N SER A 947 -27.41 15.21 -43.84
CA SER A 947 -26.03 14.89 -44.18
C SER A 947 -25.13 15.34 -43.03
N ASP A 948 -24.38 14.40 -42.48
CA ASP A 948 -23.37 14.60 -41.43
C ASP A 948 -22.02 14.98 -42.07
N ASP A 949 -22.02 16.09 -42.81
CA ASP A 949 -20.80 16.70 -43.39
C ASP A 949 -20.72 18.13 -42.87
N ARG A 950 -20.05 18.32 -41.71
CA ARG A 950 -19.37 19.57 -41.29
C ARG A 950 -18.77 19.43 -39.90
N LEU A 951 -17.59 18.81 -39.80
CA LEU A 951 -16.61 19.07 -38.74
C LEU A 951 -15.19 18.82 -39.29
N GLU A 952 -14.79 19.65 -40.26
CA GLU A 952 -13.39 20.00 -40.51
C GLU A 952 -13.35 21.49 -40.83
N HIS A 953 -13.19 22.31 -39.78
CA HIS A 953 -12.42 23.56 -39.77
C HIS A 953 -12.26 24.09 -38.35
#